data_AF-A0A943TVJ5-F1
#
_entry.id   AF-A0A943TVJ5-F1
#
_cell.length_a   1.000
_cell.length_b   1.000
_cell.length_c   1.000
_cell.angle_alpha   90.00
_cell.angle_beta   90.00
_cell.angle_gamma   90.00
#
_symmetry.space_group_name_H-M   'P 1'
#
loop_
_entity.id
_entity.type
_entity.pdbx_description
1 polymer ?
#
loop_
_entity_poly.entity_id
_entity_poly.type
_entity_poly.pdbx_seq_one_letter_code
_entity_poly.pdbx_strand_id
1 'polypeptide(L)'
;MKHRKRAAALIITAALALGLLAGCGAAKTPGKPGATPGTAAEGSGSVWRAEKRKIDGLEGNMDAKAAAGDKLYFSTAPGYDAEGENTDSVQLWSVPLEGGTAEKLSGYKAMAIPEGLEGARVQIGAIAPSSEGLWLYETVSGTKYNLPENYSGGEDGKYEYAQEVNLTSLRLVDASTGEEKRSVELDKAMEEVKKLSQDMGDSVFMSAMNADDEGNVCVIYNLSAAALFSPEGEFLGALPLIGWWDSVVRLSDGRAAIGGRGDDGYALRPVDFKSKGFGTDISLPGSTSRIFAGSGMYGAGFADNLYIYGVDTANGQTTRLAGMLDCGIDESQLAGIFFSDNGGLYCLVNNYDTDKTELMRLTELDPSEAAKIVTLRLACNWLSPNLSKAVLNFNSSSTTARIEVTDYSQYNNDKDFTAGVTKLNTEIISGNVPDLFVTTDLPMGQYAAKGLLKDIYELIDADGELKRESFMTPVLKALETDGKLYSIAPGFGIVTLVGKSDVVGKDMGWTLAQMQDVIKAHPEAKYILGQGVTRTSVLSDMLKGGLDRYVDWQSGKCSFNSQDFIDVLNFSRLFPEEFTYDELGTSPYQMLADGRQLLMPMEIRDFTDYQTCTAITKGLVTFKGYPTADGIGNIATFSGDPLSISSTCKDMDSAWKFVRGMLTDDSYGSARYVDGLPLNVKAYAAAEAEAMKRDTYKDDETGEEKEWPKGSAGWGDYSVDFYAMTREEADGLRSLIDATGRAVAYDQNIMNIINEEIQTFMNGTKTAEQTASLIQDRVSLYVNEQR
;
A
#
# COMPACT_ATOMS: atom_id res chain seq x y z
N MET A 1 -17.11 -59.77 21.84
CA MET A 1 -18.32 -60.22 22.56
C MET A 1 -19.21 -59.01 22.80
N LYS A 2 -20.20 -58.74 21.93
CA LYS A 2 -21.64 -58.90 22.25
C LYS A 2 -22.04 -58.30 23.62
N HIS A 3 -22.64 -57.11 23.66
CA HIS A 3 -24.11 -56.92 23.68
C HIS A 3 -24.58 -55.49 24.04
N ARG A 4 -25.63 -55.05 23.31
CA ARG A 4 -26.82 -54.24 23.74
C ARG A 4 -26.62 -52.73 23.96
N LYS A 5 -27.16 -51.87 23.08
CA LYS A 5 -28.57 -51.37 22.95
C LYS A 5 -28.94 -50.25 23.94
N ARG A 6 -29.13 -49.04 23.39
CA ARG A 6 -30.20 -48.04 23.62
C ARG A 6 -30.66 -47.79 25.07
N ALA A 7 -30.40 -46.57 25.58
CA ALA A 7 -31.40 -45.61 26.09
C ALA A 7 -30.72 -44.45 26.85
N ALA A 8 -30.73 -43.24 26.28
CA ALA A 8 -30.83 -41.95 26.98
C ALA A 8 -30.69 -40.81 25.96
N ALA A 9 -31.75 -40.55 25.22
CA ALA A 9 -32.00 -39.27 24.57
C ALA A 9 -33.09 -38.60 25.41
N LEU A 10 -32.77 -37.51 26.10
CA LEU A 10 -33.69 -36.45 26.56
C LEU A 10 -32.90 -35.44 27.41
N ILE A 11 -33.05 -34.14 27.06
CA ILE A 11 -32.62 -32.94 27.80
C ILE A 11 -31.18 -32.46 27.53
N ILE A 12 -30.93 -31.90 26.33
CA ILE A 12 -30.05 -30.73 26.15
C ILE A 12 -30.73 -29.81 25.13
N THR A 13 -31.78 -29.13 25.59
CA THR A 13 -32.44 -28.02 24.90
C THR A 13 -33.03 -27.12 25.98
N ALA A 14 -32.15 -26.40 26.70
CA ALA A 14 -32.46 -25.26 27.58
C ALA A 14 -31.20 -24.87 28.39
N ALA A 15 -30.27 -24.14 27.79
CA ALA A 15 -29.31 -23.27 28.49
C ALA A 15 -28.60 -22.29 27.52
N LEU A 16 -29.27 -21.93 26.41
CA LEU A 16 -28.95 -20.75 25.60
C LEU A 16 -29.91 -19.65 26.05
N ALA A 17 -29.62 -19.07 27.21
CA ALA A 17 -30.15 -17.80 27.71
C ALA A 17 -29.55 -17.59 29.11
N LEU A 18 -28.99 -16.40 29.36
CA LEU A 18 -28.36 -15.92 30.60
C LEU A 18 -26.86 -16.24 30.75
N GLY A 19 -26.05 -15.36 30.17
CA GLY A 19 -24.62 -15.24 30.44
C GLY A 19 -23.99 -13.94 29.93
N LEU A 20 -24.80 -12.89 29.71
CA LEU A 20 -24.32 -11.51 29.62
C LEU A 20 -24.53 -10.86 31.00
N LEU A 21 -23.50 -10.15 31.46
CA LEU A 21 -23.43 -9.29 32.64
C LEU A 21 -23.19 -10.00 34.00
N ALA A 22 -21.92 -10.02 34.44
CA ALA A 22 -21.45 -9.40 35.69
C ALA A 22 -20.14 -10.04 36.19
N GLY A 23 -19.19 -9.22 36.62
CA GLY A 23 -18.33 -9.56 37.76
C GLY A 23 -16.83 -9.49 37.54
N CYS A 24 -16.25 -8.34 37.87
CA CYS A 24 -14.90 -8.25 38.42
C CYS A 24 -14.68 -9.32 39.51
N GLY A 25 -13.54 -9.99 39.51
CA GLY A 25 -13.16 -10.92 40.56
C GLY A 25 -11.76 -11.49 40.35
N ALA A 26 -10.77 -10.83 40.94
CA ALA A 26 -9.37 -11.25 40.96
C ALA A 26 -9.19 -12.67 41.53
N ALA A 27 -8.45 -13.52 40.83
CA ALA A 27 -7.76 -14.67 41.41
C ALA A 27 -6.42 -14.88 40.68
N LYS A 28 -5.34 -14.86 41.47
CA LYS A 28 -3.93 -14.88 41.07
C LYS A 28 -3.50 -16.27 40.60
N THR A 29 -2.80 -16.32 39.46
CA THR A 29 -1.89 -17.41 39.07
C THR A 29 -0.53 -16.80 38.67
N PRO A 30 0.61 -17.45 38.96
CA PRO A 30 1.92 -16.79 38.89
C PRO A 30 2.53 -16.81 37.48
N GLY A 31 2.75 -15.61 36.94
CA GLY A 31 3.97 -15.17 36.24
C GLY A 31 4.41 -15.89 34.97
N LYS A 32 3.76 -15.57 33.83
CA LYS A 32 4.46 -15.40 32.55
C LYS A 32 4.33 -13.92 32.17
N PRO A 33 5.39 -13.19 31.79
CA PRO A 33 5.22 -11.86 31.22
C PRO A 33 4.72 -12.04 29.79
N GLY A 34 3.40 -12.08 29.63
CA GLY A 34 2.77 -11.80 28.34
C GLY A 34 2.78 -10.29 28.17
N ALA A 35 3.76 -9.77 27.45
CA ALA A 35 3.69 -8.40 26.94
C ALA A 35 2.49 -8.36 25.99
N THR A 36 1.47 -7.60 26.35
CA THR A 36 0.46 -7.18 25.39
C THR A 36 1.17 -6.15 24.50
N PRO A 37 1.22 -6.32 23.16
CA PRO A 37 1.80 -5.30 22.30
C PRO A 37 1.09 -3.97 22.58
N GLY A 38 1.86 -2.92 22.86
CA GLY A 38 1.33 -1.60 23.15
C GLY A 38 0.37 -1.19 22.03
N THR A 39 -0.89 -0.94 22.39
CA THR A 39 -1.85 -0.29 21.51
C THR A 39 -1.25 1.05 21.09
N ALA A 40 -1.12 1.29 19.77
CA ALA A 40 -0.80 2.61 19.25
C ALA A 40 -1.73 3.63 19.92
N ALA A 41 -1.14 4.64 20.56
CA ALA A 41 -1.89 5.65 21.29
C ALA A 41 -2.93 6.29 20.36
N GLU A 42 -4.20 6.30 20.78
CA GLU A 42 -5.21 7.17 20.19
C GLU A 42 -4.66 8.61 20.18
N GLY A 43 -4.83 9.32 19.05
CA GLY A 43 -4.13 10.56 18.75
C GLY A 43 -4.09 11.56 19.92
N SER A 44 -2.91 12.13 20.17
CA SER A 44 -2.60 13.08 21.26
C SER A 44 -3.45 14.37 21.25
N GLY A 45 -4.19 14.63 20.17
CA GLY A 45 -4.84 15.92 19.93
C GLY A 45 -3.85 17.06 19.62
N SER A 46 -2.56 16.78 19.50
CA SER A 46 -1.56 17.80 19.18
C SER A 46 -1.40 18.01 17.67
N VAL A 47 -1.16 19.27 17.30
CA VAL A 47 -0.98 19.71 15.91
C VAL A 47 0.49 20.03 15.72
N TRP A 48 1.11 19.44 14.71
CA TRP A 48 2.51 19.65 14.38
C TRP A 48 2.65 20.39 13.06
N ARG A 49 3.77 21.10 12.90
CA ARG A 49 4.14 21.80 11.66
C ARG A 49 5.60 21.54 11.33
N ALA A 50 5.90 21.42 10.04
CA ALA A 50 7.26 21.47 9.52
C ALA A 50 7.66 22.90 9.12
N GLU A 51 8.90 23.26 9.44
CA GLU A 51 9.56 24.46 8.93
C GLU A 51 10.86 24.07 8.23
N LYS A 52 10.99 24.46 6.96
CA LYS A 52 12.21 24.24 6.19
C LYS A 52 13.37 25.08 6.75
N ARG A 53 14.49 24.43 7.04
CA ARG A 53 15.75 25.06 7.42
C ARG A 53 16.65 25.12 6.19
N LYS A 54 17.03 26.33 5.79
CA LYS A 54 17.83 26.56 4.59
C LYS A 54 19.24 26.04 4.81
N ILE A 55 19.74 25.24 3.87
CA ILE A 55 21.14 24.81 3.82
C ILE A 55 21.78 25.47 2.59
N ASP A 56 22.80 26.28 2.81
CA ASP A 56 23.57 26.98 1.78
C ASP A 56 24.86 26.22 1.47
N GLY A 57 25.25 26.17 0.19
CA GLY A 57 26.51 25.55 -0.25
C GLY A 57 26.46 24.03 -0.45
N LEU A 58 25.27 23.42 -0.42
CA LEU A 58 25.07 22.01 -0.73
C LEU A 58 24.56 21.81 -2.16
N GLU A 59 25.25 20.96 -2.91
CA GLU A 59 24.80 20.43 -4.20
C GLU A 59 24.70 18.90 -4.09
N GLY A 60 23.60 18.30 -4.58
CA GLY A 60 23.34 16.86 -4.52
C GLY A 60 22.63 16.37 -3.25
N ASN A 61 22.39 15.06 -3.21
CA ASN A 61 21.77 14.36 -2.08
C ASN A 61 22.79 14.04 -0.98
N MET A 62 22.32 13.98 0.26
CA MET A 62 23.11 13.51 1.40
C MET A 62 23.09 11.97 1.45
N ASP A 63 24.26 11.35 1.51
CA ASP A 63 24.40 9.89 1.60
C ASP A 63 24.36 9.41 3.06
N ALA A 64 25.53 9.15 3.66
CA ALA A 64 25.64 8.83 5.07
C ALA A 64 25.43 10.10 5.90
N LYS A 65 24.75 9.96 7.04
CA LYS A 65 24.26 11.09 7.81
C LYS A 65 24.05 10.76 9.28
N ALA A 66 24.34 11.72 10.14
CA ALA A 66 24.11 11.62 11.58
C ALA A 66 23.98 13.00 12.22
N ALA A 67 23.14 13.11 13.24
CA ALA A 67 23.05 14.29 14.08
C ALA A 67 23.84 14.09 15.38
N ALA A 68 24.55 15.11 15.83
CA ALA A 68 25.14 15.18 17.16
C ALA A 68 25.29 16.62 17.61
N GLY A 69 24.89 16.91 18.86
CA GLY A 69 24.85 18.29 19.32
C GLY A 69 23.80 19.10 18.57
N ASP A 70 24.23 20.25 18.08
CA ASP A 70 23.45 21.15 17.23
C ASP A 70 23.82 21.03 15.75
N LYS A 71 24.56 19.99 15.35
CA LYS A 71 25.05 19.78 13.98
C LYS A 71 24.51 18.50 13.35
N LEU A 72 24.29 18.59 12.05
CA LEU A 72 24.13 17.48 11.14
C LEU A 72 25.46 17.25 10.41
N TYR A 73 25.94 16.01 10.43
CA TYR A 73 27.09 15.54 9.68
C TYR A 73 26.60 14.67 8.53
N PHE A 74 27.19 14.84 7.35
CA PHE A 74 26.82 14.04 6.19
C PHE A 74 27.94 13.93 5.17
N SER A 75 27.84 12.91 4.32
CA SER A 75 28.70 12.76 3.13
C SER A 75 27.94 13.04 1.84
N THR A 76 28.68 13.39 0.80
CA THR A 76 28.17 13.49 -0.57
C THR A 76 29.01 12.63 -1.50
N ALA A 77 28.35 11.97 -2.46
CA ALA A 77 29.02 11.20 -3.50
C ALA A 77 29.97 12.08 -4.35
N PRO A 78 30.97 11.46 -5.00
CA PRO A 78 31.77 12.10 -6.04
C PRO A 78 30.96 12.84 -7.10
N GLY A 79 31.45 14.00 -7.54
CA GLY A 79 31.01 14.60 -8.79
C GLY A 79 31.65 13.89 -10.00
N TYR A 80 30.93 13.84 -11.12
CA TYR A 80 31.47 13.46 -12.43
C TYR A 80 31.69 14.73 -13.24
N ASP A 81 32.81 14.84 -13.95
CA ASP A 81 32.97 15.93 -14.92
C ASP A 81 32.14 15.71 -16.19
N ALA A 82 32.23 16.68 -17.10
CA ALA A 82 31.55 16.66 -18.39
C ALA A 82 32.01 15.51 -19.32
N GLU A 83 33.10 14.83 -18.98
CA GLU A 83 33.67 13.69 -19.72
C GLU A 83 33.29 12.36 -19.05
N GLY A 84 32.55 12.41 -17.93
CA GLY A 84 32.13 11.24 -17.15
C GLY A 84 33.24 10.69 -16.26
N GLU A 85 34.37 11.39 -16.14
CA GLU A 85 35.45 11.02 -15.23
C GLU A 85 35.10 11.46 -13.80
N ASN A 86 35.40 10.60 -12.84
CA ASN A 86 35.21 10.89 -11.42
C ASN A 86 36.22 11.97 -11.00
N THR A 87 35.74 13.17 -10.69
CA THR A 87 36.60 14.34 -10.45
C THR A 87 36.79 14.73 -9.00
N ASP A 88 36.05 14.13 -8.06
CA ASP A 88 36.20 14.39 -6.63
C ASP A 88 35.98 13.13 -5.80
N SER A 89 36.89 12.82 -4.86
CA SER A 89 36.64 11.81 -3.84
C SER A 89 35.45 12.21 -2.97
N VAL A 90 34.74 11.22 -2.40
CA VAL A 90 33.70 11.41 -1.36
C VAL A 90 34.09 12.50 -0.37
N GLN A 91 33.14 13.33 0.03
CA GLN A 91 33.36 14.50 0.87
C GLN A 91 32.62 14.33 2.19
N LEU A 92 33.14 14.92 3.27
CA LEU A 92 32.50 14.95 4.58
C LEU A 92 32.20 16.40 4.98
N TRP A 93 30.97 16.63 5.44
CA TRP A 93 30.42 17.95 5.70
C TRP A 93 29.77 18.03 7.08
N SER A 94 29.63 19.26 7.59
CA SER A 94 28.77 19.56 8.73
C SER A 94 27.92 20.80 8.46
N VAL A 95 26.73 20.86 9.05
CA VAL A 95 25.85 22.04 9.00
C VAL A 95 25.08 22.16 10.32
N PRO A 96 24.76 23.37 10.82
CA PRO A 96 23.86 23.51 11.96
C PRO A 96 22.46 22.93 11.66
N LEU A 97 21.84 22.29 12.65
CA LEU A 97 20.47 21.75 12.55
C LEU A 97 19.41 22.84 12.37
N GLU A 98 19.71 24.07 12.76
CA GLU A 98 18.85 25.24 12.47
C GLU A 98 19.03 25.80 11.05
N GLY A 99 19.85 25.15 10.22
CA GLY A 99 20.23 25.61 8.89
C GLY A 99 21.40 26.60 8.91
N GLY A 100 21.86 26.97 7.71
CA GLY A 100 23.04 27.82 7.51
C GLY A 100 23.93 27.29 6.40
N THR A 101 25.20 27.71 6.39
CA THR A 101 26.18 27.27 5.40
C THR A 101 26.75 25.91 5.78
N ALA A 102 26.74 24.96 4.85
CA ALA A 102 27.43 23.69 5.00
C ALA A 102 28.95 23.90 4.93
N GLU A 103 29.67 23.34 5.90
CA GLU A 103 31.11 23.45 6.03
C GLU A 103 31.77 22.10 5.69
N LYS A 104 32.68 22.12 4.72
CA LYS A 104 33.51 20.95 4.38
C LYS A 104 34.51 20.69 5.50
N LEU A 105 34.56 19.45 6.01
CA LEU A 105 35.58 19.01 6.96
C LEU A 105 36.89 18.75 6.22
N SER A 106 37.64 19.81 5.95
CA SER A 106 38.83 19.79 5.06
C SER A 106 39.99 18.88 5.48
N GLY A 107 40.03 18.45 6.75
CA GLY A 107 41.00 17.48 7.25
C GLY A 107 40.69 16.04 6.86
N TYR A 108 39.45 15.75 6.43
CA TYR A 108 39.06 14.43 5.97
C TYR A 108 39.73 14.09 4.63
N LYS A 109 40.26 12.86 4.55
CA LYS A 109 40.90 12.30 3.37
C LYS A 109 40.33 10.91 3.11
N ALA A 110 39.76 10.70 1.94
CA ALA A 110 39.22 9.40 1.52
C ALA A 110 40.29 8.29 1.55
N MET A 111 39.84 7.04 1.69
CA MET A 111 40.74 5.88 1.59
C MET A 111 41.47 5.85 0.24
N ALA A 112 42.71 5.38 0.27
CA ALA A 112 43.48 5.20 -0.96
C ALA A 112 42.86 4.09 -1.82
N ILE A 113 42.69 4.35 -3.11
CA ILE A 113 42.27 3.34 -4.08
C ILE A 113 43.48 2.47 -4.44
N PRO A 114 43.41 1.14 -4.28
CA PRO A 114 44.49 0.24 -4.71
C PRO A 114 44.80 0.35 -6.20
N GLU A 115 46.08 0.21 -6.56
CA GLU A 115 46.51 0.20 -7.96
C GLU A 115 45.86 -0.95 -8.75
N GLY A 116 45.44 -0.66 -9.98
CA GLY A 116 44.90 -1.65 -10.92
C GLY A 116 43.41 -1.99 -10.74
N LEU A 117 42.66 -1.20 -9.95
CA LEU A 117 41.20 -1.26 -9.93
C LEU A 117 40.61 -0.33 -10.99
N GLU A 118 39.78 -0.88 -11.86
CA GLU A 118 38.94 -0.11 -12.79
C GLU A 118 37.58 0.19 -12.15
N GLY A 119 37.00 1.35 -12.48
CA GLY A 119 35.69 1.78 -11.96
C GLY A 119 35.67 2.00 -10.44
N ALA A 120 36.83 2.24 -9.83
CA ALA A 120 36.94 2.30 -8.39
C ALA A 120 36.26 3.54 -7.79
N ARG A 121 35.59 3.36 -6.65
CA ARG A 121 34.92 4.42 -5.90
C ARG A 121 35.15 4.25 -4.40
N VAL A 122 35.20 5.36 -3.69
CA VAL A 122 35.20 5.40 -2.22
C VAL A 122 33.86 5.95 -1.76
N GLN A 123 33.27 5.31 -0.76
CA GLN A 123 32.00 5.71 -0.18
C GLN A 123 32.09 5.68 1.36
N ILE A 124 31.51 6.70 2.01
CA ILE A 124 31.17 6.63 3.43
C ILE A 124 29.78 6.00 3.51
N GLY A 125 29.68 4.78 4.03
CA GLY A 125 28.43 4.03 4.16
C GLY A 125 27.64 4.40 5.42
N ALA A 126 28.31 4.86 6.48
CA ALA A 126 27.65 5.31 7.70
C ALA A 126 28.54 6.26 8.52
N ILE A 127 27.89 7.10 9.33
CA ILE A 127 28.52 8.01 10.29
C ILE A 127 27.92 7.71 11.66
N ALA A 128 28.76 7.45 12.66
CA ALA A 128 28.34 7.27 14.05
C ALA A 128 29.07 8.27 14.96
N PRO A 129 28.37 9.30 15.46
CA PRO A 129 28.94 10.23 16.42
C PRO A 129 29.24 9.56 17.76
N SER A 130 30.35 9.94 18.37
CA SER A 130 30.79 9.49 19.69
C SER A 130 31.41 10.65 20.47
N SER A 131 31.74 10.42 21.74
CA SER A 131 32.49 11.38 22.56
C SER A 131 33.91 11.66 22.04
N GLU A 132 34.49 10.76 21.25
CA GLU A 132 35.86 10.87 20.71
C GLU A 132 35.91 11.51 19.31
N GLY A 133 34.78 11.61 18.62
CA GLY A 133 34.68 12.11 17.24
C GLY A 133 33.61 11.37 16.42
N LEU A 134 33.80 11.32 15.10
CA LEU A 134 32.91 10.63 14.17
C LEU A 134 33.55 9.32 13.72
N TRP A 135 32.89 8.21 13.98
CA TRP A 135 33.22 6.93 13.35
C TRP A 135 32.60 6.87 11.96
N LEU A 136 33.41 6.55 10.96
CA LEU A 136 33.03 6.40 9.56
C LEU A 136 33.21 4.93 9.17
N TYR A 137 32.19 4.33 8.58
CA TYR A 137 32.35 3.07 7.84
C TYR A 137 32.60 3.41 6.38
N GLU A 138 33.82 3.18 5.92
CA GLU A 138 34.21 3.48 4.55
C GLU A 138 34.35 2.22 3.73
N THR A 139 34.02 2.30 2.44
CA THR A 139 34.22 1.22 1.48
C THR A 139 34.94 1.74 0.24
N VAL A 140 35.97 1.03 -0.21
CA VAL A 140 36.52 1.15 -1.56
C VAL A 140 36.01 -0.03 -2.37
N SER A 141 35.25 0.25 -3.42
CA SER A 141 34.74 -0.76 -4.35
C SER A 141 35.34 -0.54 -5.73
N GLY A 142 35.74 -1.60 -6.43
CA GLY A 142 36.20 -1.53 -7.82
C GLY A 142 36.42 -2.93 -8.41
N THR A 143 36.72 -2.99 -9.70
CA THR A 143 36.95 -4.27 -10.40
C THR A 143 38.42 -4.43 -10.73
N LYS A 144 39.00 -5.56 -10.33
CA LYS A 144 40.33 -5.98 -10.75
C LYS A 144 40.21 -7.01 -11.87
N TYR A 145 40.88 -6.77 -13.00
CA TYR A 145 40.94 -7.73 -14.10
C TYR A 145 42.23 -8.55 -14.02
N ASN A 146 42.14 -9.82 -13.63
CA ASN A 146 43.29 -10.71 -13.47
C ASN A 146 43.65 -11.37 -14.81
N LEU A 147 44.13 -10.57 -15.76
CA LEU A 147 44.44 -11.02 -17.12
C LEU A 147 45.64 -11.99 -17.17
N PRO A 148 45.55 -13.10 -17.93
CA PRO A 148 46.70 -13.97 -18.19
C PRO A 148 47.83 -13.22 -18.94
N GLU A 149 49.10 -13.61 -18.74
CA GLU A 149 50.28 -12.95 -19.35
C GLU A 149 50.22 -12.79 -20.88
N ASN A 150 49.46 -13.64 -21.59
CA ASN A 150 49.31 -13.63 -23.05
C ASN A 150 47.87 -13.31 -23.50
N TYR A 151 47.13 -12.54 -22.71
CA TYR A 151 45.75 -12.19 -23.01
C TYR A 151 45.63 -11.42 -24.34
N SER A 152 44.74 -11.89 -25.23
CA SER A 152 44.49 -11.31 -26.56
C SER A 152 43.01 -11.10 -26.88
N GLY A 153 42.12 -11.24 -25.89
CA GLY A 153 40.66 -11.24 -26.05
C GLY A 153 39.99 -9.87 -26.23
N GLY A 154 40.77 -8.80 -26.42
CA GLY A 154 40.23 -7.43 -26.57
C GLY A 154 39.62 -6.86 -25.29
N GLU A 155 38.87 -5.76 -25.40
CA GLU A 155 38.28 -5.08 -24.23
C GLU A 155 37.08 -5.85 -23.66
N ASP A 156 36.24 -6.45 -24.50
CA ASP A 156 35.07 -7.21 -24.05
C ASP A 156 35.43 -8.56 -23.39
N GLY A 157 36.53 -9.20 -23.80
CA GLY A 157 36.96 -10.45 -23.19
C GLY A 157 37.55 -10.28 -21.77
N LYS A 158 37.84 -9.05 -21.34
CA LYS A 158 38.49 -8.79 -20.04
C LYS A 158 37.53 -9.07 -18.89
N TYR A 159 36.22 -8.90 -19.13
CA TYR A 159 35.15 -9.10 -18.15
C TYR A 159 35.05 -10.55 -17.65
N GLU A 160 35.55 -11.54 -18.41
CA GLU A 160 35.66 -12.93 -17.95
C GLU A 160 36.67 -13.11 -16.79
N TYR A 161 37.59 -12.14 -16.62
CA TYR A 161 38.63 -12.14 -15.59
C TYR A 161 38.35 -11.11 -14.50
N ALA A 162 37.12 -10.59 -14.44
CA ALA A 162 36.69 -9.60 -13.46
C ALA A 162 36.64 -10.21 -12.05
N GLN A 163 37.25 -9.52 -11.10
CA GLN A 163 37.13 -9.78 -9.68
C GLN A 163 36.67 -8.50 -8.99
N GLU A 164 35.51 -8.54 -8.34
CA GLU A 164 35.06 -7.45 -7.48
C GLU A 164 35.96 -7.36 -6.24
N VAL A 165 36.44 -6.16 -5.96
CA VAL A 165 37.25 -5.83 -4.79
C VAL A 165 36.47 -4.84 -3.96
N ASN A 166 36.16 -5.23 -2.72
CA ASN A 166 35.52 -4.39 -1.72
C ASN A 166 36.42 -4.36 -0.47
N LEU A 167 37.06 -3.22 -0.21
CA LEU A 167 37.85 -2.99 1.00
C LEU A 167 37.06 -2.10 1.95
N THR A 168 37.05 -2.44 3.22
CA THR A 168 36.24 -1.72 4.22
C THR A 168 37.06 -1.38 5.44
N SER A 169 36.87 -0.18 5.97
CA SER A 169 37.54 0.28 7.19
C SER A 169 36.58 1.02 8.09
N LEU A 170 36.81 0.91 9.39
CA LEU A 170 36.20 1.76 10.41
C LEU A 170 37.21 2.85 10.81
N ARG A 171 36.91 4.11 10.51
CA ARG A 171 37.83 5.24 10.74
C ARG A 171 37.24 6.24 11.71
N LEU A 172 38.02 6.64 12.71
CA LEU A 172 37.64 7.71 13.63
C LEU A 172 38.27 9.01 13.15
N VAL A 173 37.43 10.02 12.94
CA VAL A 173 37.87 11.37 12.56
C VAL A 173 37.45 12.40 13.59
N ASP A 174 38.17 13.50 13.66
CA ASP A 174 37.76 14.66 14.45
C ASP A 174 36.47 15.28 13.91
N ALA A 175 35.48 15.51 14.78
CA ALA A 175 34.17 16.01 14.37
C ALA A 175 34.19 17.49 13.92
N SER A 176 35.26 18.24 14.18
CA SER A 176 35.38 19.65 13.80
C SER A 176 36.24 19.85 12.54
N THR A 177 37.27 19.03 12.35
CA THR A 177 38.22 19.19 11.23
C THR A 177 38.11 18.08 10.19
N GLY A 178 37.64 16.88 10.56
CA GLY A 178 37.69 15.68 9.73
C GLY A 178 39.05 14.97 9.75
N GLU A 179 40.04 15.44 10.50
CA GLU A 179 41.36 14.80 10.58
C GLU A 179 41.25 13.37 11.13
N GLU A 180 41.92 12.42 10.48
CA GLU A 180 41.97 11.04 10.95
C GLU A 180 42.67 10.97 12.31
N LYS A 181 41.99 10.37 13.28
CA LYS A 181 42.54 9.98 14.57
C LYS A 181 42.95 8.51 14.58
N ARG A 182 42.18 7.66 13.88
CA ARG A 182 42.38 6.21 13.87
C ARG A 182 41.79 5.56 12.62
N SER A 183 42.39 4.46 12.21
CA SER A 183 41.86 3.54 11.21
C SER A 183 41.90 2.11 11.75
N VAL A 184 40.85 1.33 11.50
CA VAL A 184 40.67 -0.05 11.97
C VAL A 184 40.32 -0.93 10.77
N GLU A 185 41.11 -2.00 10.60
CA GLU A 185 40.86 -3.05 9.60
C GLU A 185 39.75 -3.99 10.08
N LEU A 186 38.85 -4.36 9.17
CA LEU A 186 37.65 -5.13 9.50
C LEU A 186 37.74 -6.63 9.14
N ASP A 187 38.81 -7.07 8.49
CA ASP A 187 38.99 -8.45 8.00
C ASP A 187 38.69 -9.51 9.08
N LYS A 188 39.28 -9.34 10.28
CA LYS A 188 39.08 -10.28 11.39
C LYS A 188 37.62 -10.31 11.85
N ALA A 189 36.97 -9.16 11.92
CA ALA A 189 35.58 -9.07 12.32
C ALA A 189 34.67 -9.76 11.28
N MET A 190 34.93 -9.51 9.99
CA MET A 190 34.22 -10.13 8.88
C MET A 190 34.41 -11.64 8.83
N GLU A 191 35.63 -12.14 9.08
CA GLU A 191 35.89 -13.59 9.18
C GLU A 191 35.10 -14.25 10.31
N GLU A 192 35.02 -13.61 11.49
CA GLU A 192 34.22 -14.13 12.61
C GLU A 192 32.73 -14.05 12.32
N VAL A 193 32.26 -12.95 11.71
CA VAL A 193 30.87 -12.78 11.26
C VAL A 193 30.47 -13.89 10.29
N LYS A 194 31.30 -14.21 9.29
CA LYS A 194 31.08 -15.32 8.34
C LYS A 194 30.92 -16.68 9.02
N LYS A 195 31.51 -16.90 10.19
CA LYS A 195 31.39 -18.16 10.94
C LYS A 195 30.05 -18.30 11.66
N LEU A 196 29.30 -17.22 11.84
CA LEU A 196 28.07 -17.21 12.63
C LEU A 196 26.84 -17.72 11.88
N SER A 197 26.85 -17.75 10.54
CA SER A 197 25.74 -18.29 9.75
C SER A 197 26.22 -18.95 8.47
N GLN A 198 25.69 -20.14 8.16
CA GLN A 198 25.95 -20.85 6.91
C GLN A 198 25.26 -20.17 5.70
N ASP A 199 24.23 -19.36 5.96
CA ASP A 199 23.42 -18.68 4.93
C ASP A 199 23.94 -17.28 4.59
N MET A 200 25.05 -16.83 5.21
CA MET A 200 25.57 -15.47 5.07
C MET A 200 26.11 -15.14 3.67
N GLY A 201 26.20 -16.15 2.79
CA GLY A 201 26.76 -16.02 1.45
C GLY A 201 28.25 -15.65 1.48
N ASP A 202 28.83 -15.44 0.30
CA ASP A 202 30.26 -15.04 0.19
C ASP A 202 30.49 -13.55 0.49
N SER A 203 29.44 -12.73 0.38
CA SER A 203 29.49 -11.27 0.53
C SER A 203 29.02 -10.82 1.92
N VAL A 204 29.89 -10.09 2.63
CA VAL A 204 29.58 -9.46 3.92
C VAL A 204 29.49 -7.95 3.70
N PHE A 205 28.34 -7.37 4.01
CA PHE A 205 28.09 -5.94 3.88
C PHE A 205 27.46 -5.40 5.16
N MET A 206 27.82 -4.17 5.50
CA MET A 206 27.24 -3.48 6.64
C MET A 206 25.77 -3.15 6.35
N SER A 207 24.91 -3.42 7.33
CA SER A 207 23.50 -3.01 7.32
C SER A 207 23.28 -1.73 8.13
N ALA A 208 23.92 -1.61 9.30
CA ALA A 208 23.82 -0.42 10.15
C ALA A 208 25.00 -0.33 11.13
N MET A 209 25.28 0.86 11.67
CA MET A 209 26.21 1.04 12.77
C MET A 209 25.84 2.23 13.66
N ASN A 210 26.27 2.18 14.92
CA ASN A 210 26.28 3.35 15.81
C ASN A 210 27.30 3.15 16.94
N ALA A 211 27.53 4.22 17.70
CA ALA A 211 28.40 4.21 18.86
C ALA A 211 27.62 4.53 20.15
N ASP A 212 28.14 4.06 21.28
CA ASP A 212 27.70 4.52 22.61
C ASP A 212 28.47 5.77 23.05
N ASP A 213 28.11 6.35 24.19
CA ASP A 213 28.77 7.53 24.76
C ASP A 213 30.21 7.25 25.23
N GLU A 214 30.53 6.00 25.55
CA GLU A 214 31.91 5.58 25.88
C GLU A 214 32.78 5.47 24.61
N GLY A 215 32.20 5.51 23.42
CA GLY A 215 32.88 5.42 22.12
C GLY A 215 32.99 4.00 21.55
N ASN A 216 32.38 3.00 22.19
CA ASN A 216 32.30 1.64 21.66
C ASN A 216 31.37 1.63 20.43
N VAL A 217 31.72 0.83 19.42
CA VAL A 217 30.98 0.78 18.15
C VAL A 217 30.34 -0.59 17.97
N CYS A 218 29.07 -0.60 17.60
CA CYS A 218 28.35 -1.79 17.14
C CYS A 218 28.07 -1.66 15.64
N VAL A 219 28.46 -2.69 14.87
CA VAL A 219 28.21 -2.78 13.42
C VAL A 219 27.38 -4.02 13.14
N ILE A 220 26.23 -3.85 12.49
CA ILE A 220 25.41 -4.97 11.99
C ILE A 220 25.84 -5.31 10.57
N TYR A 221 26.02 -6.59 10.31
CA TYR A 221 26.32 -7.16 8.99
C TYR A 221 25.20 -8.07 8.53
N ASN A 222 24.83 -7.97 7.24
CA ASN A 222 23.83 -8.80 6.57
C ASN A 222 22.54 -9.00 7.39
N LEU A 223 22.13 -8.00 8.18
CA LEU A 223 20.97 -8.02 9.07
C LEU A 223 20.97 -9.14 10.14
N SER A 224 22.08 -9.88 10.28
CA SER A 224 22.12 -11.21 10.92
C SER A 224 23.31 -11.42 11.86
N ALA A 225 24.25 -10.48 11.94
CA ALA A 225 25.33 -10.51 12.93
C ALA A 225 25.71 -9.12 13.41
N ALA A 226 26.09 -9.00 14.69
CA ALA A 226 26.64 -7.78 15.27
C ALA A 226 28.12 -7.96 15.58
N ALA A 227 28.98 -7.05 15.13
CA ALA A 227 30.39 -6.95 15.51
C ALA A 227 30.59 -5.76 16.47
N LEU A 228 31.35 -6.00 17.54
CA LEU A 228 31.57 -5.04 18.62
C LEU A 228 33.03 -4.57 18.63
N PHE A 229 33.24 -3.26 18.80
CA PHE A 229 34.56 -2.64 18.84
C PHE A 229 34.69 -1.72 20.05
N SER A 230 35.86 -1.68 20.68
CA SER A 230 36.18 -0.73 21.75
C SER A 230 36.36 0.70 21.19
N PRO A 231 36.47 1.73 22.05
CA PRO A 231 36.79 3.10 21.62
C PRO A 231 38.17 3.19 20.95
N GLU A 232 39.06 2.26 21.28
CA GLU A 232 40.36 2.08 20.65
C GLU A 232 40.31 1.30 19.33
N GLY A 233 39.13 0.89 18.87
CA GLY A 233 38.97 0.08 17.66
C GLY A 233 39.37 -1.39 17.84
N GLU A 234 39.55 -1.87 19.08
CA GLU A 234 39.81 -3.29 19.32
C GLU A 234 38.54 -4.08 19.02
N PHE A 235 38.64 -5.10 18.15
CA PHE A 235 37.53 -6.02 17.91
C PHE A 235 37.27 -6.88 19.17
N LEU A 236 36.11 -6.66 19.79
CA LEU A 236 35.71 -7.29 21.04
C LEU A 236 35.08 -8.67 20.83
N GLY A 237 34.38 -8.86 19.72
CA GLY A 237 33.70 -10.11 19.36
C GLY A 237 32.55 -9.89 18.36
N ALA A 238 31.98 -10.99 17.88
CA ALA A 238 30.79 -10.99 17.03
C ALA A 238 29.68 -11.87 17.63
N LEU A 239 28.43 -11.48 17.40
CA LEU A 239 27.23 -12.11 17.96
C LEU A 239 26.22 -12.42 16.85
N PRO A 240 25.57 -13.60 16.86
CA PRO A 240 24.52 -13.91 15.90
C PRO A 240 23.24 -13.13 16.23
N LEU A 241 22.51 -12.72 15.21
CA LEU A 241 21.21 -12.07 15.31
C LEU A 241 20.17 -12.96 14.63
N ILE A 242 19.24 -13.49 15.42
CA ILE A 242 18.08 -14.24 14.91
C ILE A 242 16.94 -13.24 14.66
N GLY A 243 16.36 -13.26 13.47
CA GLY A 243 15.33 -12.32 13.02
C GLY A 243 15.86 -11.31 12.01
N TRP A 244 15.22 -10.15 11.92
CA TRP A 244 15.57 -9.07 11.00
C TRP A 244 15.99 -7.83 11.79
N TRP A 245 17.28 -7.52 11.82
CA TRP A 245 17.82 -6.39 12.60
C TRP A 245 18.53 -5.40 11.68
N ASP A 246 17.95 -4.22 11.51
CA ASP A 246 18.28 -3.30 10.43
C ASP A 246 18.79 -1.93 10.91
N SER A 247 18.84 -1.72 12.23
CA SER A 247 19.24 -0.43 12.81
C SER A 247 20.15 -0.61 14.01
N VAL A 248 21.04 0.38 14.19
CA VAL A 248 21.78 0.59 15.43
C VAL A 248 21.59 2.05 15.81
N VAL A 249 21.18 2.30 17.04
CA VAL A 249 20.90 3.64 17.55
C VAL A 249 21.60 3.87 18.88
N ARG A 250 21.95 5.13 19.14
CA ARG A 250 22.34 5.58 20.47
C ARG A 250 21.09 5.99 21.24
N LEU A 251 20.87 5.37 22.39
CA LEU A 251 19.78 5.70 23.28
C LEU A 251 20.07 7.03 23.99
N SER A 252 19.03 7.71 24.49
CA SER A 252 19.22 8.98 25.22
C SER A 252 20.01 8.84 26.53
N ASP A 253 20.15 7.62 27.05
CA ASP A 253 20.99 7.30 28.22
C ASP A 253 22.45 6.96 27.85
N GLY A 254 22.81 7.12 26.58
CA GLY A 254 24.16 6.95 26.07
C GLY A 254 24.49 5.53 25.59
N ARG A 255 23.65 4.52 25.88
CA ARG A 255 23.90 3.13 25.44
C ARG A 255 23.64 2.95 23.94
N ALA A 256 24.39 2.09 23.28
CA ALA A 256 24.00 1.59 21.96
C ALA A 256 22.91 0.52 22.08
N ALA A 257 21.98 0.48 21.13
CA ALA A 257 20.99 -0.57 20.98
C ALA A 257 20.82 -0.94 19.50
N ILE A 258 20.60 -2.21 19.21
CA ILE A 258 20.17 -2.66 17.89
C ILE A 258 18.64 -2.65 17.82
N GLY A 259 18.08 -2.28 16.67
CA GLY A 259 16.64 -2.24 16.43
C GLY A 259 16.25 -3.18 15.30
N GLY A 260 15.08 -3.80 15.42
CA GLY A 260 14.56 -4.71 14.41
C GLY A 260 13.48 -5.65 14.96
N ARG A 261 13.19 -6.71 14.21
CA ARG A 261 12.20 -7.74 14.53
C ARG A 261 12.86 -9.05 14.91
N GLY A 262 12.77 -9.40 16.19
CA GLY A 262 13.10 -10.74 16.71
C GLY A 262 11.91 -11.69 16.71
N ASP A 263 12.07 -12.84 17.38
CA ASP A 263 11.04 -13.88 17.49
C ASP A 263 9.74 -13.38 18.16
N ASP A 264 9.87 -12.46 19.13
CA ASP A 264 8.75 -11.89 19.89
C ASP A 264 8.16 -10.60 19.28
N GLY A 265 8.64 -10.19 18.09
CA GLY A 265 8.21 -8.97 17.40
C GLY A 265 9.29 -7.89 17.33
N TYR A 266 8.89 -6.64 17.06
CA TYR A 266 9.82 -5.52 16.99
C TYR A 266 10.34 -5.15 18.39
N ALA A 267 11.63 -4.82 18.48
CA ALA A 267 12.27 -4.44 19.72
C ALA A 267 13.52 -3.57 19.50
N LEU A 268 13.90 -2.85 20.56
CA LEU A 268 15.25 -2.35 20.78
C LEU A 268 15.98 -3.30 21.72
N ARG A 269 17.15 -3.77 21.33
CA ARG A 269 18.00 -4.65 22.12
C ARG A 269 19.29 -3.91 22.50
N PRO A 270 19.42 -3.46 23.77
CA PRO A 270 20.63 -2.79 24.23
C PRO A 270 21.87 -3.67 24.06
N VAL A 271 22.98 -3.08 23.66
CA VAL A 271 24.28 -3.74 23.53
C VAL A 271 25.04 -3.60 24.85
N ASP A 272 25.60 -4.71 25.34
CA ASP A 272 26.49 -4.70 26.50
C ASP A 272 27.92 -5.06 26.04
N PHE A 273 28.72 -4.03 25.81
CA PHE A 273 30.12 -4.17 25.38
C PHE A 273 31.02 -4.83 26.43
N LYS A 274 30.68 -4.72 27.72
CA LYS A 274 31.48 -5.30 28.83
C LYS A 274 31.29 -6.81 28.90
N SER A 275 30.05 -7.28 28.79
CA SER A 275 29.76 -8.73 28.71
C SER A 275 29.91 -9.30 27.31
N LYS A 276 30.08 -8.44 26.29
CA LYS A 276 30.12 -8.80 24.87
C LYS A 276 28.84 -9.53 24.45
N GLY A 277 27.70 -8.96 24.84
CA GLY A 277 26.38 -9.56 24.69
C GLY A 277 25.29 -8.51 24.54
N PHE A 278 24.06 -8.93 24.80
CA PHE A 278 22.88 -8.07 24.75
C PHE A 278 22.19 -7.97 26.10
N GLY A 279 21.62 -6.80 26.35
CA GLY A 279 20.69 -6.55 27.46
C GLY A 279 19.29 -7.10 27.16
N THR A 280 18.34 -6.75 28.03
CA THR A 280 16.93 -7.11 27.85
C THR A 280 16.26 -6.28 26.76
N ASP A 281 15.51 -6.95 25.88
CA ASP A 281 14.74 -6.32 24.81
C ASP A 281 13.66 -5.38 25.36
N ILE A 282 13.51 -4.24 24.69
CA ILE A 282 12.45 -3.26 24.89
C ILE A 282 11.50 -3.42 23.71
N SER A 283 10.29 -3.94 23.97
CA SER A 283 9.30 -4.22 22.93
C SER A 283 8.81 -2.93 22.26
N LEU A 284 8.63 -2.99 20.94
CA LEU A 284 8.07 -1.94 20.10
C LEU A 284 6.79 -2.42 19.37
N PRO A 285 5.92 -1.51 18.93
CA PRO A 285 4.72 -1.86 18.15
C PRO A 285 5.05 -2.57 16.82
N GLY A 286 4.11 -3.38 16.33
CA GLY A 286 4.28 -4.16 15.08
C GLY A 286 4.45 -3.33 13.81
N SER A 287 4.00 -2.07 13.80
CA SER A 287 4.11 -1.12 12.68
C SER A 287 5.44 -0.37 12.63
N THR A 288 6.39 -0.71 13.50
CA THR A 288 7.69 -0.02 13.61
C THR A 288 8.48 -0.10 12.31
N SER A 289 8.96 1.06 11.86
CA SER A 289 9.98 1.21 10.83
C SER A 289 10.93 2.37 11.20
N ARG A 290 12.06 2.49 10.49
CA ARG A 290 12.97 3.66 10.56
C ARG A 290 13.31 4.07 12.00
N ILE A 291 13.83 3.15 12.79
CA ILE A 291 14.24 3.42 14.18
C ILE A 291 15.40 4.42 14.18
N PHE A 292 15.32 5.44 15.03
CA PHE A 292 16.32 6.51 15.13
C PHE A 292 16.72 6.81 16.59
N ALA A 293 17.87 7.46 16.74
CA ALA A 293 18.44 7.80 18.03
C ALA A 293 17.53 8.73 18.84
N GLY A 294 17.45 8.49 20.16
CA GLY A 294 16.62 9.26 21.08
C GLY A 294 17.33 10.50 21.63
N SER A 295 16.56 11.35 22.31
CA SER A 295 17.05 12.50 23.07
C SER A 295 16.10 12.85 24.20
N GLY A 296 16.64 13.41 25.28
CA GLY A 296 15.86 13.82 26.46
C GLY A 296 15.03 12.67 27.02
N MET A 297 13.72 12.88 27.13
CA MET A 297 12.78 11.90 27.70
C MET A 297 12.50 10.69 26.80
N TYR A 298 12.83 10.77 25.50
CA TYR A 298 12.65 9.65 24.57
C TYR A 298 13.99 8.96 24.39
N GLY A 299 14.09 7.73 24.88
CA GLY A 299 15.29 6.90 24.74
C GLY A 299 15.58 6.53 23.29
N ALA A 300 14.56 6.43 22.45
CA ALA A 300 14.69 6.24 21.01
C ALA A 300 13.47 6.86 20.31
N GLY A 301 13.45 6.81 18.97
CA GLY A 301 12.25 7.05 18.19
C GLY A 301 12.11 6.04 17.05
N PHE A 302 10.93 6.01 16.45
CA PHE A 302 10.67 5.26 15.21
C PHE A 302 9.59 5.98 14.41
N ALA A 303 9.40 5.59 13.15
CA ALA A 303 8.25 6.00 12.37
C ALA A 303 7.44 4.77 11.95
N ASP A 304 6.15 4.93 11.71
CA ASP A 304 5.41 4.02 10.84
C ASP A 304 5.19 4.71 9.48
N ASN A 305 4.24 4.24 8.68
CA ASN A 305 3.96 4.81 7.36
C ASN A 305 3.31 6.21 7.42
N LEU A 306 2.84 6.66 8.59
CA LEU A 306 2.08 7.90 8.75
C LEU A 306 2.65 8.83 9.81
N TYR A 307 3.22 8.28 10.88
CA TYR A 307 3.52 8.99 12.11
C TYR A 307 4.93 8.71 12.62
N ILE A 308 5.49 9.71 13.29
CA ILE A 308 6.75 9.64 14.02
C ILE A 308 6.43 9.49 15.51
N TYR A 309 7.13 8.60 16.19
CA TYR A 309 6.93 8.29 17.60
C TYR A 309 8.22 8.43 18.40
N GLY A 310 8.09 8.88 19.64
CA GLY A 310 9.11 8.77 20.67
C GLY A 310 8.88 7.53 21.53
N VAL A 311 9.95 6.90 22.00
CA VAL A 311 9.92 5.70 22.84
C VAL A 311 10.53 6.00 24.20
N ASP A 312 9.78 5.80 25.27
CA ASP A 312 10.33 5.69 26.62
C ASP A 312 10.96 4.31 26.78
N THR A 313 12.29 4.24 26.73
CA THR A 313 13.03 2.98 26.78
C THR A 313 13.07 2.35 28.17
N ALA A 314 12.61 3.05 29.21
CA ALA A 314 12.51 2.47 30.56
C ALA A 314 11.36 1.47 30.66
N ASN A 315 10.31 1.63 29.84
CA ASN A 315 9.09 0.82 29.93
C ASN A 315 8.49 0.39 28.56
N GLY A 316 9.05 0.86 27.43
CA GLY A 316 8.59 0.56 26.07
C GLY A 316 7.36 1.38 25.61
N GLN A 317 6.90 2.34 26.40
CA GLN A 317 5.75 3.17 26.06
C GLN A 317 6.10 4.10 24.89
N THR A 318 5.21 4.15 23.91
CA THR A 318 5.36 5.00 22.73
C THR A 318 4.46 6.22 22.81
N THR A 319 4.95 7.36 22.32
CA THR A 319 4.19 8.61 22.23
C THR A 319 4.20 9.07 20.78
N ARG A 320 3.02 9.28 20.19
CA ARG A 320 2.91 9.86 18.85
C ARG A 320 3.36 11.31 18.90
N LEU A 321 4.40 11.63 18.13
CA LEU A 321 4.95 12.98 18.00
C LEU A 321 4.24 13.66 16.84
N ALA A 322 4.67 13.43 15.60
CA ALA A 322 4.15 14.16 14.44
C ALA A 322 3.54 13.22 13.39
N GLY A 323 2.49 13.66 12.71
CA GLY A 323 2.05 13.07 11.44
C GLY A 323 2.88 13.61 10.29
N MET A 324 3.43 12.72 9.45
CA MET A 324 4.25 13.12 8.30
C MET A 324 3.41 13.89 7.27
N LEU A 325 2.24 13.35 6.90
CA LEU A 325 1.31 14.02 5.97
C LEU A 325 0.76 15.33 6.55
N ASP A 326 0.54 15.40 7.87
CA ASP A 326 0.14 16.64 8.56
C ASP A 326 1.21 17.74 8.40
N CYS A 327 2.48 17.32 8.38
CA CYS A 327 3.64 18.20 8.30
C CYS A 327 4.09 18.45 6.86
N GLY A 328 3.35 18.00 5.85
CA GLY A 328 3.76 18.17 4.45
C GLY A 328 4.96 17.30 4.06
N ILE A 329 5.16 16.16 4.71
CA ILE A 329 6.23 15.20 4.42
C ILE A 329 5.64 13.94 3.80
N ASP A 330 6.13 13.59 2.61
CA ASP A 330 5.90 12.29 1.97
C ASP A 330 6.87 11.26 2.53
N GLU A 331 6.35 10.11 3.02
CA GLU A 331 7.18 9.03 3.58
C GLU A 331 8.19 8.50 2.56
N SER A 332 7.81 8.46 1.28
CA SER A 332 8.70 7.97 0.20
C SER A 332 9.92 8.87 -0.02
N GLN A 333 9.83 10.13 0.38
CA GLN A 333 10.91 11.12 0.31
C GLN A 333 11.71 11.19 1.62
N LEU A 334 11.27 10.52 2.68
CA LEU A 334 11.93 10.60 3.98
C LEU A 334 13.31 9.93 3.94
N ALA A 335 14.35 10.73 4.12
CA ALA A 335 15.74 10.30 4.11
C ALA A 335 16.27 9.98 5.52
N GLY A 336 15.79 10.68 6.56
CA GLY A 336 16.21 10.45 7.94
C GLY A 336 15.41 11.25 8.97
N ILE A 337 15.41 10.80 10.22
CA ILE A 337 14.77 11.47 11.37
C ILE A 337 15.79 11.57 12.49
N PHE A 338 15.84 12.71 13.17
CA PHE A 338 16.79 12.95 14.25
C PHE A 338 16.17 13.80 15.34
N PHE A 339 16.57 13.53 16.59
CA PHE A 339 16.49 14.54 17.64
C PHE A 339 17.80 15.33 17.72
N SER A 340 17.70 16.62 18.05
CA SER A 340 18.82 17.38 18.60
C SER A 340 18.99 17.06 20.10
N ASP A 341 20.14 17.42 20.66
CA ASP A 341 20.43 17.22 22.09
C ASP A 341 19.47 17.99 23.02
N ASN A 342 18.83 19.05 22.53
CA ASN A 342 17.81 19.81 23.26
C ASN A 342 16.37 19.28 23.03
N GLY A 343 16.20 18.16 22.32
CA GLY A 343 14.92 17.50 22.08
C GLY A 343 14.10 18.03 20.90
N GLY A 344 14.67 18.89 20.05
CA GLY A 344 14.05 19.31 18.79
C GLY A 344 14.00 18.14 17.79
N LEU A 345 12.88 17.99 17.09
CA LEU A 345 12.67 16.93 16.10
C LEU A 345 12.92 17.45 14.69
N TYR A 346 13.72 16.73 13.90
CA TYR A 346 14.07 17.09 12.53
C TYR A 346 13.92 15.91 11.58
N CYS A 347 13.54 16.20 10.35
CA CYS A 347 13.50 15.25 9.25
C CYS A 347 14.37 15.74 8.09
N LEU A 348 14.98 14.80 7.38
CA LEU A 348 15.59 15.02 6.07
C LEU A 348 14.66 14.46 5.00
N VAL A 349 14.39 15.25 3.97
CA VAL A 349 13.46 14.91 2.88
C VAL A 349 14.20 15.07 1.55
N ASN A 350 14.25 14.02 0.73
CA ASN A 350 14.85 14.08 -0.59
C ASN A 350 13.86 14.64 -1.61
N ASN A 351 14.24 15.73 -2.27
CA ASN A 351 13.49 16.31 -3.36
C ASN A 351 14.08 15.84 -4.70
N TYR A 352 13.46 14.81 -5.27
CA TYR A 352 13.89 14.19 -6.53
C TYR A 352 13.74 15.09 -7.76
N ASP A 353 12.93 16.16 -7.71
CA ASP A 353 12.86 17.13 -8.82
C ASP A 353 14.09 18.05 -8.86
N THR A 354 14.77 18.20 -7.73
CA THR A 354 15.92 19.11 -7.59
C THR A 354 17.22 18.42 -7.24
N ASP A 355 17.20 17.09 -7.07
CA ASP A 355 18.31 16.26 -6.57
C ASP A 355 18.96 16.83 -5.30
N LYS A 356 18.14 17.26 -4.34
CA LYS A 356 18.59 17.86 -3.07
C LYS A 356 17.90 17.26 -1.87
N THR A 357 18.65 17.12 -0.78
CA THR A 357 18.09 16.84 0.54
C THR A 357 17.73 18.13 1.27
N GLU A 358 16.49 18.21 1.76
CA GLU A 358 15.96 19.33 2.54
C GLU A 358 15.89 18.99 4.03
N LEU A 359 16.20 19.97 4.89
CA LEU A 359 16.10 19.83 6.33
C LEU A 359 14.81 20.48 6.84
N MET A 360 13.98 19.69 7.51
CA MET A 360 12.71 20.12 8.10
C MET A 360 12.80 20.06 9.62
N ARG A 361 12.44 21.14 10.31
CA ARG A 361 12.23 21.12 11.78
C ARG A 361 10.75 20.92 12.07
N LEU A 362 10.42 19.91 12.85
CA LEU A 362 9.05 19.64 13.31
C LEU A 362 8.82 20.26 14.68
N THR A 363 7.75 21.04 14.80
CA THR A 363 7.39 21.73 16.05
C THR A 363 5.92 21.51 16.37
N GLU A 364 5.64 21.12 17.61
CA GLU A 364 4.29 21.08 18.15
C GLU A 364 3.76 22.50 18.32
N LEU A 365 2.56 22.77 17.79
CA LEU A 365 1.92 24.07 17.96
C LEU A 365 1.38 24.23 19.38
N ASP A 366 1.48 25.44 19.91
CA ASP A 366 0.83 25.79 21.16
C ASP A 366 -0.69 25.50 21.08
N PRO A 367 -1.33 25.03 22.17
CA PRO A 367 -2.74 24.64 22.15
C PRO A 367 -3.71 25.72 21.61
N SER A 368 -3.41 27.01 21.82
CA SER A 368 -4.22 28.12 21.31
C SER A 368 -4.12 28.32 19.79
N GLU A 369 -2.98 27.99 19.19
CA GLU A 369 -2.80 28.03 17.73
C GLU A 369 -3.36 26.75 17.10
N ALA A 370 -3.12 25.60 17.72
CA ALA A 370 -3.70 24.31 17.32
C ALA A 370 -5.24 24.37 17.27
N ALA A 371 -5.88 25.00 18.25
CA ALA A 371 -7.34 25.15 18.31
C ALA A 371 -7.96 25.98 17.17
N LYS A 372 -7.15 26.72 16.39
CA LYS A 372 -7.62 27.47 15.21
C LYS A 372 -7.71 26.59 13.95
N ILE A 373 -7.15 25.39 14.00
CA ILE A 373 -7.08 24.47 12.86
C ILE A 373 -8.06 23.32 13.11
N VAL A 374 -9.06 23.19 12.24
CA VAL A 374 -10.00 22.06 12.30
C VAL A 374 -9.28 20.79 11.84
N THR A 375 -9.32 19.74 12.65
CA THR A 375 -8.77 18.42 12.27
C THR A 375 -9.91 17.50 11.84
N LEU A 376 -9.91 17.15 10.56
CA LEU A 376 -10.81 16.18 9.93
C LEU A 376 -10.17 14.80 9.93
N ARG A 377 -10.85 13.79 10.47
CA ARG A 377 -10.36 12.41 10.46
C ARG A 377 -10.75 11.73 9.16
N LEU A 378 -9.75 11.27 8.40
CA LEU A 378 -9.93 10.38 7.25
C LEU A 378 -9.60 8.94 7.65
N ALA A 379 -10.55 8.02 7.51
CA ALA A 379 -10.30 6.59 7.73
C ALA A 379 -10.19 5.83 6.40
N CYS A 380 -9.24 4.92 6.29
CA CYS A 380 -9.11 4.00 5.16
C CYS A 380 -8.65 2.63 5.65
N ASN A 381 -8.84 1.60 4.83
CA ASN A 381 -8.18 0.31 5.01
C ASN A 381 -7.23 0.14 3.82
N TRP A 382 -5.97 0.48 4.05
CA TRP A 382 -4.91 0.74 3.05
C TRP A 382 -5.01 2.17 2.48
N LEU A 383 -4.03 3.01 2.82
CA LEU A 383 -3.86 4.33 2.22
C LEU A 383 -3.18 4.23 0.86
N SER A 384 -3.89 4.57 -0.21
CA SER A 384 -3.32 4.57 -1.55
C SER A 384 -2.28 5.69 -1.74
N PRO A 385 -1.29 5.53 -2.64
CA PRO A 385 -0.36 6.60 -2.98
C PRO A 385 -1.05 7.87 -3.50
N ASN A 386 -2.13 7.72 -4.27
CA ASN A 386 -2.89 8.85 -4.81
C ASN A 386 -3.63 9.63 -3.72
N LEU A 387 -4.27 8.92 -2.78
CA LEU A 387 -4.94 9.54 -1.65
C LEU A 387 -3.94 10.18 -0.69
N SER A 388 -2.79 9.53 -0.45
CA SER A 388 -1.68 10.10 0.33
C SER A 388 -1.23 11.45 -0.25
N LYS A 389 -0.99 11.50 -1.57
CA LYS A 389 -0.63 12.74 -2.28
C LYS A 389 -1.74 13.80 -2.21
N ALA A 390 -3.00 13.41 -2.33
CA ALA A 390 -4.13 14.34 -2.18
C ALA A 390 -4.17 14.97 -0.78
N VAL A 391 -3.99 14.15 0.27
CA VAL A 391 -3.91 14.62 1.67
C VAL A 391 -2.72 15.56 1.86
N LEU A 392 -1.55 15.20 1.33
CA LEU A 392 -0.34 16.02 1.39
C LEU A 392 -0.58 17.41 0.76
N ASN A 393 -1.17 17.45 -0.43
CA ASN A 393 -1.48 18.69 -1.14
C ASN A 393 -2.49 19.55 -0.38
N PHE A 394 -3.52 18.94 0.20
CA PHE A 394 -4.51 19.64 1.00
C PHE A 394 -3.90 20.23 2.27
N ASN A 395 -3.17 19.42 3.04
CA ASN A 395 -2.54 19.85 4.29
C ASN A 395 -1.47 20.93 4.07
N SER A 396 -0.73 20.85 2.97
CA SER A 396 0.31 21.85 2.64
C SER A 396 -0.26 23.19 2.17
N SER A 397 -1.49 23.22 1.65
CA SER A 397 -2.12 24.43 1.11
C SER A 397 -3.17 25.06 2.03
N SER A 398 -3.69 24.29 2.99
CA SER A 398 -4.71 24.73 3.94
C SER A 398 -4.08 25.29 5.22
N THR A 399 -4.65 26.39 5.73
CA THR A 399 -4.24 27.01 7.00
C THR A 399 -5.32 26.95 8.08
N THR A 400 -6.53 26.51 7.72
CA THR A 400 -7.73 26.52 8.57
C THR A 400 -8.24 25.13 8.90
N ALA A 401 -7.93 24.13 8.06
CA ALA A 401 -8.25 22.73 8.30
C ALA A 401 -7.10 21.81 7.89
N ARG A 402 -7.04 20.63 8.48
CA ARG A 402 -6.12 19.55 8.12
C ARG A 402 -6.83 18.21 8.11
N ILE A 403 -6.30 17.27 7.35
CA ILE A 403 -6.74 15.88 7.29
C ILE A 403 -5.72 15.01 8.01
N GLU A 404 -6.19 14.31 9.02
CA GLU A 404 -5.42 13.32 9.77
C GLU A 404 -5.91 11.92 9.38
N VAL A 405 -4.99 11.08 8.90
CA VAL A 405 -5.33 9.76 8.36
C VAL A 405 -5.20 8.67 9.42
N THR A 406 -6.20 7.80 9.50
CA THR A 406 -6.13 6.53 10.24
C THR A 406 -6.22 5.38 9.25
N ASP A 407 -5.12 4.66 9.04
CA ASP A 407 -5.09 3.46 8.20
C ASP A 407 -5.36 2.21 9.06
N TYR A 408 -6.49 1.56 8.80
CA TYR A 408 -6.94 0.35 9.48
C TYR A 408 -6.30 -0.93 8.94
N SER A 409 -5.55 -0.86 7.82
CA SER A 409 -4.85 -2.05 7.30
C SER A 409 -3.80 -2.59 8.26
N GLN A 410 -3.31 -1.75 9.19
CA GLN A 410 -2.41 -2.16 10.27
C GLN A 410 -2.97 -3.26 11.19
N TYR A 411 -4.30 -3.46 11.22
CA TYR A 411 -4.94 -4.51 12.00
C TYR A 411 -5.06 -5.84 11.25
N ASN A 412 -4.87 -5.82 9.92
CA ASN A 412 -4.92 -7.03 9.10
C ASN A 412 -3.72 -7.93 9.37
N ASN A 413 -3.91 -9.23 9.23
CA ASN A 413 -2.87 -10.22 9.43
C ASN A 413 -3.14 -11.47 8.59
N ASP A 414 -2.15 -12.37 8.50
CA ASP A 414 -2.22 -13.58 7.66
C ASP A 414 -3.40 -14.52 7.97
N LYS A 415 -4.04 -14.37 9.14
CA LYS A 415 -5.21 -15.17 9.54
C LYS A 415 -6.53 -14.44 9.30
N ASP A 416 -6.50 -13.11 9.24
CA ASP A 416 -7.68 -12.26 9.06
C ASP A 416 -7.28 -10.97 8.31
N PHE A 417 -7.45 -11.01 6.99
CA PHE A 417 -7.20 -9.87 6.10
C PHE A 417 -8.31 -8.80 6.18
N THR A 418 -9.37 -9.03 6.97
CA THR A 418 -10.54 -8.15 7.09
C THR A 418 -10.67 -7.49 8.47
N ALA A 419 -9.72 -7.75 9.37
CA ALA A 419 -9.74 -7.24 10.74
C ALA A 419 -9.84 -5.70 10.80
N GLY A 420 -9.12 -5.00 9.91
CA GLY A 420 -9.16 -3.55 9.76
C GLY A 420 -10.55 -3.02 9.39
N VAL A 421 -11.14 -3.59 8.33
CA VAL A 421 -12.50 -3.26 7.88
C VAL A 421 -13.53 -3.52 8.98
N THR A 422 -13.42 -4.66 9.67
CA THR A 422 -14.31 -5.04 10.78
C THR A 422 -14.25 -4.05 11.93
N LYS A 423 -13.03 -3.62 12.31
CA LYS A 423 -12.83 -2.63 13.37
C LYS A 423 -13.41 -1.27 12.97
N LEU A 424 -13.11 -0.79 11.76
CA LEU A 424 -13.66 0.49 11.27
C LEU A 424 -15.19 0.47 11.23
N ASN A 425 -15.80 -0.59 10.71
CA ASN A 425 -17.25 -0.76 10.68
C ASN A 425 -17.87 -0.71 12.09
N THR A 426 -17.26 -1.42 13.05
CA THR A 426 -17.72 -1.43 14.45
C THR A 426 -17.66 -0.04 15.08
N GLU A 427 -16.61 0.72 14.81
CA GLU A 427 -16.46 2.09 15.29
C GLU A 427 -17.50 3.04 14.69
N ILE A 428 -17.76 2.95 13.38
CA ILE A 428 -18.79 3.75 12.72
C ILE A 428 -20.18 3.44 13.32
N ILE A 429 -20.54 2.16 13.43
CA ILE A 429 -21.86 1.74 13.95
C ILE A 429 -22.03 2.11 15.44
N SER A 430 -20.95 2.14 16.22
CA SER A 430 -20.97 2.56 17.64
C SER A 430 -20.96 4.08 17.83
N GLY A 431 -20.94 4.87 16.75
CA GLY A 431 -21.05 6.32 16.78
C GLY A 431 -19.71 7.06 16.72
N ASN A 432 -18.58 6.34 16.65
CA ASN A 432 -17.26 6.94 16.36
C ASN A 432 -17.08 7.10 14.84
N VAL A 433 -17.92 7.90 14.20
CA VAL A 433 -17.94 8.09 12.74
C VAL A 433 -16.81 9.04 12.31
N PRO A 434 -15.91 8.65 11.38
CA PRO A 434 -14.92 9.56 10.81
C PRO A 434 -15.55 10.73 10.06
N ASP A 435 -14.82 11.83 9.87
CA ASP A 435 -15.28 12.95 9.05
C ASP A 435 -15.34 12.55 7.57
N LEU A 436 -14.31 11.84 7.10
CA LEU A 436 -14.14 11.28 5.76
C LEU A 436 -13.74 9.81 5.88
N PHE A 437 -14.14 8.96 4.92
CA PHE A 437 -13.60 7.61 4.85
C PHE A 437 -13.69 7.00 3.45
N VAL A 438 -12.76 6.09 3.17
CA VAL A 438 -12.76 5.25 1.96
C VAL A 438 -13.81 4.15 2.12
N THR A 439 -14.65 3.96 1.11
CA THR A 439 -15.87 3.15 1.25
C THR A 439 -15.73 1.70 0.83
N THR A 440 -14.57 1.31 0.32
CA THR A 440 -14.27 -0.07 -0.12
C THR A 440 -14.54 -1.06 1.01
N ASP A 441 -15.28 -2.13 0.68
CA ASP A 441 -15.70 -3.21 1.60
C ASP A 441 -16.55 -2.78 2.81
N LEU A 442 -17.02 -1.54 2.87
CA LEU A 442 -17.91 -1.06 3.93
C LEU A 442 -19.40 -1.17 3.54
N PRO A 443 -20.30 -1.48 4.49
CA PRO A 443 -21.73 -1.66 4.24
C PRO A 443 -22.45 -0.30 4.09
N MET A 444 -22.18 0.41 2.99
CA MET A 444 -22.66 1.78 2.77
C MET A 444 -24.19 1.90 2.80
N GLY A 445 -24.92 0.89 2.33
CA GLY A 445 -26.39 0.84 2.43
C GLY A 445 -26.90 0.86 3.87
N GLN A 446 -26.21 0.19 4.79
CA GLN A 446 -26.53 0.22 6.22
C GLN A 446 -26.29 1.61 6.81
N TYR A 447 -25.16 2.25 6.48
CA TYR A 447 -24.82 3.58 6.97
C TYR A 447 -25.80 4.65 6.45
N ALA A 448 -26.21 4.54 5.19
CA ALA A 448 -27.23 5.39 4.58
C ALA A 448 -28.58 5.27 5.32
N ALA A 449 -29.04 4.04 5.58
CA ALA A 449 -30.29 3.78 6.32
C ALA A 449 -30.27 4.35 7.75
N LYS A 450 -29.10 4.41 8.39
CA LYS A 450 -28.89 5.04 9.72
C LYS A 450 -28.69 6.57 9.66
N GLY A 451 -28.66 7.18 8.48
CA GLY A 451 -28.44 8.62 8.33
C GLY A 451 -27.03 9.09 8.68
N LEU A 452 -26.04 8.19 8.62
CA LEU A 452 -24.64 8.51 8.96
C LEU A 452 -23.88 9.24 7.85
N LEU A 453 -24.46 9.31 6.65
CA LEU A 453 -23.78 9.78 5.44
C LEU A 453 -24.38 11.09 4.95
N LYS A 454 -23.52 11.98 4.44
CA LYS A 454 -23.93 13.18 3.73
C LYS A 454 -24.32 12.83 2.30
N ASP A 455 -25.42 13.41 1.81
CA ASP A 455 -25.74 13.38 0.37
C ASP A 455 -24.80 14.32 -0.37
N ILE A 456 -23.91 13.74 -1.17
CA ILE A 456 -22.88 14.44 -1.95
C ILE A 456 -23.54 15.33 -3.01
N TYR A 457 -24.75 15.00 -3.49
CA TYR A 457 -25.45 15.88 -4.40
C TYR A 457 -25.72 17.25 -3.81
N GLU A 458 -26.02 17.35 -2.52
CA GLU A 458 -26.23 18.64 -1.86
C GLU A 458 -24.95 19.50 -1.89
N LEU A 459 -23.77 18.88 -1.87
CA LEU A 459 -22.48 19.57 -1.95
C LEU A 459 -22.15 19.99 -3.38
N ILE A 460 -22.41 19.12 -4.37
CA ILE A 460 -22.27 19.44 -5.79
C ILE A 460 -23.21 20.57 -6.19
N ASP A 461 -24.47 20.52 -5.77
CA ASP A 461 -25.49 21.52 -6.13
C ASP A 461 -25.25 22.89 -5.46
N ALA A 462 -24.57 22.90 -4.31
CA ALA A 462 -24.16 24.12 -3.61
C ALA A 462 -22.83 24.70 -4.13
N ASP A 463 -22.09 23.94 -4.95
CA ASP A 463 -20.80 24.37 -5.51
C ASP A 463 -20.99 25.45 -6.58
N GLY A 464 -20.10 26.44 -6.59
CA GLY A 464 -20.17 27.55 -7.55
C GLY A 464 -19.71 27.20 -8.97
N GLU A 465 -18.95 26.11 -9.15
CA GLU A 465 -18.37 25.74 -10.46
C GLU A 465 -18.77 24.33 -10.90
N LEU A 466 -18.99 23.41 -9.96
CA LEU A 466 -19.48 22.07 -10.24
C LEU A 466 -21.00 22.02 -10.29
N LYS A 467 -21.51 21.09 -11.11
CA LYS A 467 -22.92 20.71 -11.20
C LYS A 467 -22.97 19.22 -11.49
N ARG A 468 -24.13 18.59 -11.33
CA ARG A 468 -24.26 17.14 -11.57
C ARG A 468 -23.85 16.75 -12.99
N GLU A 469 -24.07 17.62 -13.99
CA GLU A 469 -23.68 17.42 -15.39
C GLU A 469 -22.20 17.66 -15.66
N SER A 470 -21.40 18.09 -14.67
CA SER A 470 -19.95 18.08 -14.77
C SER A 470 -19.39 16.65 -14.75
N PHE A 471 -20.21 15.68 -14.33
CA PHE A 471 -19.86 14.27 -14.18
C PHE A 471 -20.70 13.37 -15.08
N MET A 472 -20.26 12.13 -15.30
CA MET A 472 -21.03 11.12 -16.03
C MET A 472 -22.32 10.79 -15.30
N THR A 473 -23.41 11.47 -15.63
CA THR A 473 -24.71 11.32 -14.96
C THR A 473 -25.26 9.89 -14.94
N PRO A 474 -25.13 9.06 -16.00
CA PRO A 474 -25.53 7.65 -15.93
C PRO A 474 -24.79 6.88 -14.82
N VAL A 475 -23.50 7.13 -14.68
CA VAL A 475 -22.65 6.50 -13.65
C VAL A 475 -23.05 6.99 -12.26
N LEU A 476 -23.24 8.31 -12.08
CA LEU A 476 -23.71 8.84 -10.79
C LEU A 476 -25.04 8.20 -10.38
N LYS A 477 -25.99 8.11 -11.32
CA LYS A 477 -27.29 7.48 -11.09
C LYS A 477 -27.17 5.99 -10.72
N ALA A 478 -26.25 5.27 -11.36
CA ALA A 478 -25.98 3.88 -11.03
C ALA A 478 -25.45 3.69 -9.60
N LEU A 479 -24.72 4.69 -9.08
CA LEU A 479 -24.11 4.70 -7.74
C LEU A 479 -25.04 5.25 -6.65
N GLU A 480 -26.25 5.71 -7.00
CA GLU A 480 -27.22 6.24 -6.04
C GLU A 480 -27.83 5.14 -5.17
N THR A 481 -28.21 5.52 -3.95
CA THR A 481 -29.13 4.74 -3.10
C THR A 481 -30.28 5.65 -2.71
N ASP A 482 -31.51 5.26 -3.07
CA ASP A 482 -32.73 6.04 -2.80
C ASP A 482 -32.68 7.49 -3.31
N GLY A 483 -32.09 7.70 -4.49
CA GLY A 483 -31.98 9.02 -5.13
C GLY A 483 -30.91 9.94 -4.53
N LYS A 484 -30.04 9.42 -3.66
CA LYS A 484 -28.95 10.14 -3.01
C LYS A 484 -27.61 9.51 -3.35
N LEU A 485 -26.57 10.34 -3.42
CA LEU A 485 -25.20 9.89 -3.69
C LEU A 485 -24.38 9.97 -2.41
N TYR A 486 -23.87 8.83 -1.92
CA TYR A 486 -23.16 8.78 -0.65
C TYR A 486 -21.66 8.54 -0.75
N SER A 487 -21.18 8.18 -1.95
CA SER A 487 -19.77 7.94 -2.24
C SER A 487 -19.43 8.47 -3.62
N ILE A 488 -18.22 9.00 -3.79
CA ILE A 488 -17.72 9.47 -5.09
C ILE A 488 -16.22 9.20 -5.22
N ALA A 489 -15.76 8.92 -6.44
CA ALA A 489 -14.37 8.65 -6.77
C ALA A 489 -13.98 9.44 -8.06
N PRO A 490 -12.69 9.69 -8.33
CA PRO A 490 -12.26 10.38 -9.54
C PRO A 490 -12.52 9.58 -10.83
N GLY A 491 -12.57 8.26 -10.74
CA GLY A 491 -12.81 7.39 -11.90
C GLY A 491 -13.87 6.33 -11.63
N PHE A 492 -14.25 5.62 -12.68
CA PHE A 492 -15.16 4.49 -12.63
C PHE A 492 -14.73 3.39 -13.61
N GLY A 493 -15.20 2.17 -13.35
CA GLY A 493 -15.13 1.05 -14.29
C GLY A 493 -16.52 0.48 -14.55
N ILE A 494 -16.62 -0.45 -15.51
CA ILE A 494 -17.86 -1.16 -15.81
C ILE A 494 -17.59 -2.67 -15.86
N VAL A 495 -18.09 -3.40 -14.87
CA VAL A 495 -18.10 -4.86 -14.87
C VAL A 495 -19.20 -5.37 -15.81
N THR A 496 -18.84 -6.29 -16.71
CA THR A 496 -19.73 -6.82 -17.73
C THR A 496 -19.37 -8.25 -18.17
N LEU A 497 -20.26 -8.86 -18.94
CA LEU A 497 -20.02 -10.12 -19.66
C LEU A 497 -19.98 -9.82 -21.15
N VAL A 498 -18.85 -10.08 -21.78
CA VAL A 498 -18.59 -9.81 -23.20
C VAL A 498 -18.82 -11.06 -24.02
N GLY A 499 -19.61 -10.97 -25.09
CA GLY A 499 -19.85 -12.07 -26.02
C GLY A 499 -19.83 -11.60 -27.47
N LYS A 500 -19.72 -12.55 -28.40
CA LYS A 500 -19.82 -12.25 -29.83
C LYS A 500 -21.27 -11.95 -30.22
N SER A 501 -21.53 -10.84 -30.91
CA SER A 501 -22.90 -10.37 -31.17
C SER A 501 -23.76 -11.32 -32.01
N ASP A 502 -23.15 -12.16 -32.83
CA ASP A 502 -23.83 -13.20 -33.61
C ASP A 502 -24.22 -14.43 -32.78
N VAL A 503 -23.60 -14.62 -31.61
CA VAL A 503 -23.90 -15.68 -30.63
C VAL A 503 -24.88 -15.17 -29.57
N VAL A 504 -24.61 -14.01 -28.97
CA VAL A 504 -25.35 -13.50 -27.79
C VAL A 504 -26.42 -12.44 -28.13
N GLY A 505 -26.53 -12.07 -29.40
CA GLY A 505 -27.36 -10.97 -29.87
C GLY A 505 -26.67 -9.60 -29.77
N LYS A 506 -27.28 -8.58 -30.39
CA LYS A 506 -26.72 -7.21 -30.47
C LYS A 506 -27.14 -6.30 -29.33
N ASP A 507 -28.23 -6.61 -28.66
CA ASP A 507 -28.76 -5.79 -27.57
C ASP A 507 -27.98 -6.04 -26.28
N MET A 508 -27.64 -4.96 -25.57
CA MET A 508 -27.10 -5.05 -24.21
C MET A 508 -28.18 -5.54 -23.25
N GLY A 509 -27.75 -6.24 -22.20
CA GLY A 509 -28.69 -6.72 -21.19
C GLY A 509 -29.46 -7.97 -21.59
N TRP A 510 -29.82 -8.76 -20.57
CA TRP A 510 -30.60 -10.00 -20.73
C TRP A 510 -31.01 -10.59 -19.39
N THR A 511 -32.02 -11.45 -19.47
CA THR A 511 -32.49 -12.29 -18.36
C THR A 511 -31.71 -13.59 -18.30
N LEU A 512 -31.79 -14.25 -17.14
CA LEU A 512 -31.17 -15.57 -16.96
C LEU A 512 -31.75 -16.61 -17.93
N ALA A 513 -33.05 -16.51 -18.25
CA ALA A 513 -33.69 -17.38 -19.24
C ALA A 513 -33.07 -17.21 -20.63
N GLN A 514 -32.87 -15.97 -21.09
CA GLN A 514 -32.21 -15.68 -22.37
C GLN A 514 -30.77 -16.20 -22.40
N MET A 515 -30.02 -16.06 -21.30
CA MET A 515 -28.68 -16.64 -21.19
C MET A 515 -28.71 -18.16 -21.30
N GLN A 516 -29.64 -18.83 -20.61
CA GLN A 516 -29.80 -20.29 -20.69
C GLN A 516 -30.18 -20.76 -22.10
N ASP A 517 -30.97 -19.98 -22.84
CA ASP A 517 -31.32 -20.31 -24.22
C ASP A 517 -30.09 -20.24 -25.15
N VAL A 518 -29.22 -19.24 -24.96
CA VAL A 518 -27.92 -19.18 -25.65
C VAL A 518 -27.04 -20.38 -25.27
N ILE A 519 -26.94 -20.72 -23.99
CA ILE A 519 -26.16 -21.89 -23.53
C ILE A 519 -26.65 -23.18 -24.19
N LYS A 520 -27.98 -23.39 -24.29
CA LYS A 520 -28.56 -24.57 -24.94
C LYS A 520 -28.37 -24.59 -26.45
N ALA A 521 -28.36 -23.42 -27.09
CA ALA A 521 -28.15 -23.29 -28.54
C ALA A 521 -26.70 -23.55 -28.96
N HIS A 522 -25.75 -23.45 -28.01
CA HIS A 522 -24.32 -23.60 -28.25
C HIS A 522 -23.66 -24.71 -27.39
N PRO A 523 -24.09 -25.97 -27.53
CA PRO A 523 -23.53 -27.09 -26.77
C PRO A 523 -22.06 -27.40 -27.11
N GLU A 524 -21.53 -26.83 -28.20
CA GLU A 524 -20.13 -26.92 -28.60
C GLU A 524 -19.18 -26.08 -27.73
N ALA A 525 -19.69 -25.06 -27.03
CA ALA A 525 -18.86 -24.24 -26.17
C ALA A 525 -18.44 -25.04 -24.94
N LYS A 526 -17.13 -25.05 -24.66
CA LYS A 526 -16.56 -25.77 -23.52
C LYS A 526 -16.82 -25.04 -22.20
N TYR A 527 -16.78 -23.71 -22.22
CA TYR A 527 -16.96 -22.86 -21.04
C TYR A 527 -18.05 -21.81 -21.25
N ILE A 528 -18.84 -21.54 -20.21
CA ILE A 528 -19.81 -20.44 -20.22
C ILE A 528 -19.07 -19.11 -20.00
N LEU A 529 -18.35 -18.98 -18.87
CA LEU A 529 -17.65 -17.75 -18.45
C LEU A 529 -16.12 -17.88 -18.45
N GLY A 530 -15.60 -19.09 -18.63
CA GLY A 530 -14.16 -19.37 -18.74
C GLY A 530 -13.66 -20.49 -17.84
N GLN A 531 -12.35 -20.74 -17.94
CA GLN A 531 -11.65 -21.75 -17.16
C GLN A 531 -11.62 -21.39 -15.68
N GLY A 532 -11.72 -22.39 -14.80
CA GLY A 532 -11.64 -22.18 -13.37
C GLY A 532 -12.84 -21.48 -12.72
N VAL A 533 -13.86 -21.06 -13.48
CA VAL A 533 -15.08 -20.47 -12.90
C VAL A 533 -15.87 -21.58 -12.23
N THR A 534 -16.04 -21.46 -10.90
CA THR A 534 -16.72 -22.46 -10.07
C THR A 534 -18.14 -22.04 -9.73
N ARG A 535 -18.94 -22.97 -9.18
CA ARG A 535 -20.28 -22.67 -8.63
C ARG A 535 -20.25 -21.54 -7.61
N THR A 536 -19.24 -21.53 -6.74
CA THR A 536 -19.11 -20.54 -5.66
C THR A 536 -18.68 -19.18 -6.21
N SER A 537 -17.71 -19.14 -7.14
CA SER A 537 -17.24 -17.87 -7.69
C SER A 537 -18.33 -17.16 -8.49
N VAL A 538 -19.04 -17.88 -9.37
CA VAL A 538 -20.11 -17.25 -10.17
C VAL A 538 -21.26 -16.73 -9.31
N LEU A 539 -21.63 -17.46 -8.24
CA LEU A 539 -22.65 -17.01 -7.31
C LEU A 539 -22.20 -15.74 -6.57
N SER A 540 -20.95 -15.71 -6.11
CA SER A 540 -20.35 -14.54 -5.47
C SER A 540 -20.36 -13.33 -6.42
N ASP A 541 -19.98 -13.51 -7.69
CA ASP A 541 -19.95 -12.41 -8.66
C ASP A 541 -21.36 -11.86 -8.94
N MET A 542 -22.34 -12.73 -9.11
CA MET A 542 -23.75 -12.33 -9.32
C MET A 542 -24.34 -11.61 -8.10
N LEU A 543 -23.88 -11.95 -6.88
CA LEU A 543 -24.30 -11.29 -5.64
C LEU A 543 -23.63 -9.93 -5.44
N LYS A 544 -22.32 -9.81 -5.70
CA LYS A 544 -21.60 -8.52 -5.65
C LYS A 544 -22.24 -7.47 -6.56
N GLY A 545 -22.73 -7.89 -7.72
CA GLY A 545 -23.46 -7.06 -8.67
C GLY A 545 -24.96 -6.88 -8.40
N GLY A 546 -25.49 -7.41 -7.29
CA GLY A 546 -26.94 -7.32 -7.07
C GLY A 546 -27.47 -7.63 -5.70
N LEU A 547 -26.69 -7.40 -4.65
CA LEU A 547 -27.16 -7.53 -3.28
C LEU A 547 -28.31 -6.58 -2.94
N ASP A 548 -28.30 -5.38 -3.52
CA ASP A 548 -29.34 -4.35 -3.43
C ASP A 548 -30.74 -4.82 -3.88
N ARG A 549 -30.81 -5.81 -4.76
CA ARG A 549 -32.08 -6.45 -5.17
C ARG A 549 -32.70 -7.30 -4.08
N TYR A 550 -31.85 -7.85 -3.22
CA TYR A 550 -32.25 -8.81 -2.20
C TYR A 550 -32.39 -8.19 -0.82
N VAL A 551 -31.85 -6.99 -0.61
CA VAL A 551 -31.85 -6.30 0.68
C VAL A 551 -32.22 -4.83 0.49
N ASP A 552 -33.39 -4.48 1.00
CA ASP A 552 -33.78 -3.09 1.22
C ASP A 552 -33.44 -2.74 2.67
N TRP A 553 -32.33 -2.03 2.86
CA TRP A 553 -31.85 -1.60 4.17
C TRP A 553 -32.76 -0.58 4.86
N GLN A 554 -33.51 0.21 4.09
CA GLN A 554 -34.40 1.23 4.62
C GLN A 554 -35.65 0.59 5.24
N SER A 555 -36.29 -0.33 4.53
CA SER A 555 -37.48 -1.04 5.03
C SER A 555 -37.13 -2.27 5.89
N GLY A 556 -35.91 -2.80 5.76
CA GLY A 556 -35.45 -4.05 6.37
C GLY A 556 -35.99 -5.30 5.67
N LYS A 557 -36.52 -5.16 4.46
CA LYS A 557 -37.10 -6.27 3.70
C LYS A 557 -36.01 -7.02 2.94
N CYS A 558 -35.98 -8.33 3.11
CA CYS A 558 -35.14 -9.22 2.31
C CYS A 558 -35.98 -10.07 1.33
N SER A 559 -35.40 -10.47 0.20
CA SER A 559 -36.09 -11.25 -0.86
C SER A 559 -35.27 -12.42 -1.41
N PHE A 560 -34.36 -12.99 -0.61
CA PHE A 560 -33.59 -14.19 -0.97
C PHE A 560 -34.44 -15.44 -1.22
N ASN A 561 -35.68 -15.50 -0.73
CA ASN A 561 -36.59 -16.60 -1.08
C ASN A 561 -37.40 -16.36 -2.37
N SER A 562 -37.06 -15.33 -3.15
CA SER A 562 -37.69 -15.05 -4.44
C SER A 562 -37.31 -16.11 -5.50
N GLN A 563 -38.16 -16.26 -6.52
CA GLN A 563 -37.88 -17.15 -7.64
C GLN A 563 -36.58 -16.77 -8.35
N ASP A 564 -36.31 -15.48 -8.46
CA ASP A 564 -35.10 -14.95 -9.08
C ASP A 564 -33.82 -15.42 -8.36
N PHE A 565 -33.74 -15.35 -7.01
CA PHE A 565 -32.59 -15.89 -6.28
C PHE A 565 -32.48 -17.42 -6.39
N ILE A 566 -33.61 -18.12 -6.36
CA ILE A 566 -33.66 -19.59 -6.57
C ILE A 566 -33.09 -19.95 -7.95
N ASP A 567 -33.41 -19.17 -8.98
CA ASP A 567 -32.89 -19.37 -10.33
C ASP A 567 -31.39 -19.09 -10.41
N VAL A 568 -30.87 -18.09 -9.69
CA VAL A 568 -29.43 -17.84 -9.55
C VAL A 568 -28.71 -19.01 -8.89
N LEU A 569 -29.26 -19.56 -7.80
CA LEU A 569 -28.71 -20.77 -7.16
C LEU A 569 -28.67 -21.94 -8.14
N ASN A 570 -29.76 -22.19 -8.87
CA ASN A 570 -29.82 -23.26 -9.86
C ASN A 570 -28.85 -23.05 -11.02
N PHE A 571 -28.68 -21.80 -11.48
CA PHE A 571 -27.71 -21.45 -12.52
C PHE A 571 -26.28 -21.74 -12.09
N SER A 572 -25.91 -21.47 -10.84
CA SER A 572 -24.56 -21.78 -10.33
C SER A 572 -24.19 -23.25 -10.49
N ARG A 573 -25.17 -24.18 -10.50
CA ARG A 573 -24.92 -25.63 -10.69
C ARG A 573 -24.43 -26.00 -12.08
N LEU A 574 -24.56 -25.12 -13.07
CA LEU A 574 -24.01 -25.34 -14.41
C LEU A 574 -22.48 -25.27 -14.45
N PHE A 575 -21.85 -24.78 -13.38
CA PHE A 575 -20.40 -24.64 -13.25
C PHE A 575 -19.80 -25.81 -12.45
N PRO A 576 -18.50 -26.10 -12.65
CA PRO A 576 -17.79 -27.11 -11.87
C PRO A 576 -17.71 -26.73 -10.38
N GLU A 577 -17.66 -27.74 -9.51
CA GLU A 577 -17.54 -27.57 -8.06
C GLU A 577 -16.14 -27.12 -7.65
N GLU A 578 -15.12 -27.75 -8.22
CA GLU A 578 -13.71 -27.42 -7.99
C GLU A 578 -13.14 -26.64 -9.17
N PHE A 579 -12.12 -25.82 -8.88
CA PHE A 579 -11.37 -25.10 -9.89
C PHE A 579 -10.63 -26.10 -10.79
N THR A 580 -10.92 -26.08 -12.10
CA THR A 580 -10.21 -26.87 -13.10
C THR A 580 -9.50 -25.97 -14.10
N TYR A 581 -8.22 -26.28 -14.37
CA TYR A 581 -7.41 -25.59 -15.36
C TYR A 581 -6.97 -26.58 -16.44
N ASP A 582 -7.88 -26.85 -17.39
CA ASP A 582 -7.70 -27.93 -18.35
C ASP A 582 -6.73 -27.58 -19.49
N GLU A 583 -6.53 -26.28 -19.79
CA GLU A 583 -5.71 -25.84 -20.93
C GLU A 583 -4.69 -24.77 -20.50
N LEU A 584 -3.67 -25.21 -19.76
CA LEU A 584 -2.39 -24.49 -19.58
C LEU A 584 -1.92 -24.00 -20.94
N GLY A 585 -1.81 -22.69 -21.15
CA GLY A 585 -1.40 -22.18 -22.44
C GLY A 585 -2.41 -21.34 -23.21
N THR A 586 -3.68 -21.28 -22.80
CA THR A 586 -4.71 -20.63 -23.63
C THR A 586 -5.28 -19.38 -22.96
N SER A 587 -5.20 -18.25 -23.65
CA SER A 587 -5.80 -16.98 -23.21
C SER A 587 -7.33 -17.03 -23.21
N PRO A 588 -8.03 -16.42 -22.23
CA PRO A 588 -9.47 -16.15 -22.32
C PRO A 588 -9.88 -15.44 -23.60
N TYR A 589 -9.04 -14.55 -24.10
CA TYR A 589 -9.22 -13.83 -25.36
C TYR A 589 -9.31 -14.79 -26.55
N GLN A 590 -8.39 -15.76 -26.62
CA GLN A 590 -8.38 -16.76 -27.69
C GLN A 590 -9.61 -17.67 -27.62
N MET A 591 -10.02 -18.09 -26.41
CA MET A 591 -11.20 -18.95 -26.23
C MET A 591 -12.50 -18.27 -26.64
N LEU A 592 -12.63 -16.96 -26.38
CA LEU A 592 -13.75 -16.19 -26.90
C LEU A 592 -13.67 -16.05 -28.44
N ALA A 593 -12.47 -15.77 -28.96
CA ALA A 593 -12.24 -15.56 -30.39
C ALA A 593 -12.48 -16.81 -31.25
N ASP A 594 -12.24 -18.02 -30.74
CA ASP A 594 -12.51 -19.28 -31.46
C ASP A 594 -13.84 -19.96 -31.09
N GLY A 595 -14.52 -19.46 -30.04
CA GLY A 595 -15.85 -19.95 -29.64
C GLY A 595 -15.83 -21.10 -28.63
N ARG A 596 -14.66 -21.48 -28.07
CA ARG A 596 -14.58 -22.41 -26.94
C ARG A 596 -15.23 -21.86 -25.67
N GLN A 597 -15.36 -20.53 -25.55
CA GLN A 597 -16.01 -19.84 -24.45
C GLN A 597 -17.13 -18.92 -24.97
N LEU A 598 -18.30 -18.95 -24.33
CA LEU A 598 -19.46 -18.14 -24.75
C LEU A 598 -19.34 -16.67 -24.38
N LEU A 599 -18.91 -16.41 -23.14
CA LEU A 599 -18.85 -15.08 -22.54
C LEU A 599 -17.56 -14.92 -21.78
N MET A 600 -17.01 -13.71 -21.77
CA MET A 600 -15.83 -13.34 -21.01
C MET A 600 -16.20 -12.28 -19.98
N PRO A 601 -16.06 -12.57 -18.67
CA PRO A 601 -16.10 -11.56 -17.63
C PRO A 601 -15.01 -10.52 -17.87
N MET A 602 -15.37 -9.25 -17.88
CA MET A 602 -14.45 -8.12 -18.05
C MET A 602 -14.85 -6.99 -17.11
N GLU A 603 -13.86 -6.22 -16.66
CA GLU A 603 -14.07 -4.87 -16.15
C GLU A 603 -13.49 -3.91 -17.19
N ILE A 604 -14.32 -3.03 -17.74
CA ILE A 604 -13.89 -1.99 -18.65
C ILE A 604 -13.46 -0.80 -17.81
N ARG A 605 -12.15 -0.65 -17.61
CA ARG A 605 -11.55 0.42 -16.81
C ARG A 605 -10.97 1.51 -17.70
N ASP A 606 -10.60 1.21 -18.95
CA ASP A 606 -10.11 2.22 -19.86
C ASP A 606 -10.58 2.02 -21.31
N PHE A 607 -10.09 2.88 -22.21
CA PHE A 607 -10.38 2.81 -23.65
C PHE A 607 -9.76 1.55 -24.28
N THR A 608 -8.63 1.08 -23.75
CA THR A 608 -7.90 -0.09 -24.22
C THR A 608 -8.65 -1.39 -23.92
N ASP A 609 -9.31 -1.51 -22.77
CA ASP A 609 -10.15 -2.66 -22.43
C ASP A 609 -11.31 -2.82 -23.42
N TYR A 610 -11.95 -1.71 -23.80
CA TYR A 610 -13.02 -1.70 -24.78
C TYR A 610 -12.52 -2.11 -26.17
N GLN A 611 -11.38 -1.56 -26.61
CA GLN A 611 -10.77 -1.89 -27.89
C GLN A 611 -10.30 -3.34 -27.94
N THR A 612 -9.77 -3.87 -26.84
CA THR A 612 -9.40 -5.27 -26.69
C THR A 612 -10.57 -6.19 -26.99
N CYS A 613 -11.73 -5.92 -26.37
CA CYS A 613 -12.96 -6.68 -26.63
C CYS A 613 -13.40 -6.60 -28.10
N THR A 614 -13.31 -5.40 -28.69
CA THR A 614 -13.67 -5.17 -30.10
C THR A 614 -12.72 -5.91 -31.05
N ALA A 615 -11.42 -5.88 -30.79
CA ALA A 615 -10.39 -6.48 -31.64
C ALA A 615 -10.48 -8.02 -31.62
N ILE A 616 -10.60 -8.63 -30.44
CA ILE A 616 -10.72 -10.09 -30.26
C ILE A 616 -11.96 -10.66 -30.95
N THR A 617 -13.07 -9.92 -30.91
CA THR A 617 -14.34 -10.31 -31.55
C THR A 617 -14.45 -9.85 -33.01
N LYS A 618 -13.41 -9.20 -33.55
CA LYS A 618 -13.38 -8.64 -34.92
C LYS A 618 -14.55 -7.69 -35.20
N GLY A 619 -14.88 -6.85 -34.21
CA GLY A 619 -15.97 -5.88 -34.26
C GLY A 619 -17.35 -6.44 -33.95
N LEU A 620 -17.50 -7.75 -33.75
CA LEU A 620 -18.76 -8.40 -33.38
C LEU A 620 -18.88 -8.48 -31.85
N VAL A 621 -18.76 -7.35 -31.14
CA VAL A 621 -18.80 -7.32 -29.67
C VAL A 621 -20.17 -6.90 -29.14
N THR A 622 -20.66 -7.60 -28.11
CA THR A 622 -21.79 -7.14 -27.28
C THR A 622 -21.44 -7.26 -25.80
N PHE A 623 -21.67 -6.19 -25.06
CA PHE A 623 -21.50 -6.11 -23.60
C PHE A 623 -22.83 -6.43 -22.91
N LYS A 624 -23.06 -7.71 -22.62
CA LYS A 624 -24.34 -8.22 -22.12
C LYS A 624 -24.57 -7.93 -20.64
N GLY A 625 -23.49 -7.86 -19.86
CA GLY A 625 -23.58 -7.80 -18.40
C GLY A 625 -24.06 -9.11 -17.76
N TYR A 626 -24.07 -9.16 -16.43
CA TYR A 626 -24.62 -10.29 -15.69
C TYR A 626 -26.16 -10.32 -15.80
N PRO A 627 -26.79 -11.50 -15.85
CA PRO A 627 -28.22 -11.59 -16.13
C PRO A 627 -29.06 -11.08 -14.96
N THR A 628 -30.09 -10.30 -15.27
CA THR A 628 -31.03 -9.76 -14.28
C THR A 628 -32.47 -9.82 -14.79
N ALA A 629 -33.45 -9.74 -13.88
CA ALA A 629 -34.86 -9.79 -14.26
C ALA A 629 -35.30 -8.60 -15.14
N ASP A 630 -34.68 -7.43 -14.94
CA ASP A 630 -34.92 -6.19 -15.68
C ASP A 630 -33.98 -6.00 -16.90
N GLY A 631 -33.01 -6.90 -17.09
CA GLY A 631 -32.04 -6.86 -18.18
C GLY A 631 -30.92 -5.83 -17.99
N ILE A 632 -30.76 -5.19 -16.84
CA ILE A 632 -29.68 -4.23 -16.57
C ILE A 632 -28.52 -4.95 -15.87
N GLY A 633 -27.60 -5.48 -16.68
CA GLY A 633 -26.53 -6.36 -16.22
C GLY A 633 -25.14 -5.75 -16.08
N ASN A 634 -24.93 -4.55 -16.64
CA ASN A 634 -23.66 -3.82 -16.55
C ASN A 634 -23.60 -3.10 -15.20
N ILE A 635 -22.47 -3.19 -14.53
CA ILE A 635 -22.32 -2.75 -13.14
C ILE A 635 -21.21 -1.70 -13.07
N ALA A 636 -21.54 -0.50 -12.59
CA ALA A 636 -20.56 0.54 -12.30
C ALA A 636 -19.72 0.16 -11.07
N THR A 637 -18.41 0.34 -11.20
CA THR A 637 -17.44 0.23 -10.10
C THR A 637 -16.77 1.57 -9.87
N PHE A 638 -16.33 1.82 -8.64
CA PHE A 638 -15.43 2.93 -8.37
C PHE A 638 -14.03 2.62 -8.87
N SER A 639 -13.34 3.65 -9.34
CA SER A 639 -11.92 3.61 -9.67
C SER A 639 -11.20 4.78 -8.98
N GLY A 640 -10.00 4.51 -8.47
CA GLY A 640 -9.38 5.34 -7.44
C GLY A 640 -10.03 5.12 -6.07
N ASP A 641 -9.85 6.08 -5.16
CA ASP A 641 -10.35 5.99 -3.78
C ASP A 641 -11.79 6.53 -3.66
N PRO A 642 -12.81 5.69 -3.46
CA PRO A 642 -14.17 6.18 -3.25
C PRO A 642 -14.33 6.75 -1.85
N LEU A 643 -14.68 8.02 -1.76
CA LEU A 643 -14.79 8.74 -0.49
C LEU A 643 -16.25 9.04 -0.15
N SER A 644 -16.56 8.91 1.14
CA SER A 644 -17.80 9.41 1.75
C SER A 644 -17.48 10.48 2.79
N ILE A 645 -18.41 11.40 2.98
CA ILE A 645 -18.38 12.41 4.05
C ILE A 645 -19.49 12.05 5.04
N SER A 646 -19.17 12.02 6.34
CA SER A 646 -20.19 11.74 7.34
C SER A 646 -21.16 12.91 7.53
N SER A 647 -22.40 12.59 7.93
CA SER A 647 -23.40 13.61 8.27
C SER A 647 -23.02 14.42 9.52
N THR A 648 -22.06 13.92 10.31
CA THR A 648 -21.50 14.56 11.52
C THR A 648 -20.14 15.23 11.29
N CYS A 649 -19.71 15.39 10.03
CA CYS A 649 -18.43 16.01 9.71
C CYS A 649 -18.30 17.40 10.37
N LYS A 650 -17.16 17.65 11.02
CA LYS A 650 -16.92 18.86 11.83
C LYS A 650 -16.84 20.14 11.01
N ASP A 651 -16.37 20.03 9.77
CA ASP A 651 -16.25 21.14 8.82
C ASP A 651 -16.50 20.62 7.39
N MET A 652 -17.77 20.74 6.99
CA MET A 652 -18.27 20.26 5.70
C MET A 652 -17.63 20.98 4.51
N ASP A 653 -17.32 22.27 4.64
CA ASP A 653 -16.76 23.06 3.56
C ASP A 653 -15.32 22.61 3.27
N SER A 654 -14.53 22.40 4.33
CA SER A 654 -13.17 21.87 4.20
C SER A 654 -13.14 20.42 3.70
N ALA A 655 -14.05 19.57 4.19
CA ALA A 655 -14.17 18.18 3.72
C ALA A 655 -14.59 18.12 2.24
N TRP A 656 -15.57 18.94 1.84
CA TRP A 656 -15.95 19.05 0.43
C TRP A 656 -14.82 19.58 -0.43
N LYS A 657 -14.10 20.63 0.01
CA LYS A 657 -12.95 21.16 -0.71
C LYS A 657 -11.89 20.09 -0.98
N PHE A 658 -11.65 19.21 -0.01
CA PHE A 658 -10.75 18.07 -0.20
C PHE A 658 -11.27 17.09 -1.26
N VAL A 659 -12.50 16.57 -1.09
CA VAL A 659 -13.11 15.62 -2.03
C VAL A 659 -13.18 16.22 -3.44
N ARG A 660 -13.66 17.46 -3.55
CA ARG A 660 -13.71 18.27 -4.78
C ARG A 660 -12.36 18.35 -5.48
N GLY A 661 -11.27 18.51 -4.74
CA GLY A 661 -9.91 18.61 -5.29
C GLY A 661 -9.47 17.38 -6.10
N MET A 662 -10.12 16.23 -5.90
CA MET A 662 -9.88 15.02 -6.70
C MET A 662 -10.82 14.90 -7.92
N LEU A 663 -11.87 15.72 -8.01
CA LEU A 663 -12.94 15.61 -9.00
C LEU A 663 -12.89 16.67 -10.12
N THR A 664 -12.11 17.73 -9.94
CA THR A 664 -11.91 18.80 -10.94
C THR A 664 -10.98 18.35 -12.06
N ASP A 665 -11.11 18.90 -13.26
CA ASP A 665 -10.29 18.53 -14.43
C ASP A 665 -8.77 18.64 -14.18
N ASP A 666 -8.33 19.61 -13.39
CA ASP A 666 -6.92 19.76 -12.99
C ASP A 666 -6.36 18.57 -12.18
N SER A 667 -7.22 17.75 -11.54
CA SER A 667 -6.79 16.60 -10.73
C SER A 667 -6.32 15.42 -11.58
N TYR A 668 -6.64 15.40 -12.88
CA TYR A 668 -6.38 14.28 -13.79
C TYR A 668 -4.99 14.34 -14.45
N GLY A 669 -4.19 15.38 -14.16
CA GLY A 669 -2.78 15.51 -14.56
C GLY A 669 -2.51 15.57 -16.08
N SER A 670 -1.27 15.91 -16.46
CA SER A 670 -0.79 15.80 -17.85
C SER A 670 -0.50 14.34 -18.26
N ALA A 671 -0.21 13.49 -17.26
CA ALA A 671 -0.18 12.04 -17.38
C ALA A 671 -1.60 11.52 -17.10
N ARG A 672 -2.33 11.15 -18.15
CA ARG A 672 -3.77 10.78 -18.17
C ARG A 672 -4.11 9.49 -17.41
N TYR A 673 -3.40 9.19 -16.31
CA TYR A 673 -3.53 7.96 -15.56
C TYR A 673 -4.43 8.18 -14.34
N VAL A 674 -5.73 8.18 -14.59
CA VAL A 674 -6.68 7.67 -13.59
C VAL A 674 -6.74 6.17 -13.83
N ASP A 675 -6.59 5.38 -12.77
CA ASP A 675 -6.74 3.92 -12.83
C ASP A 675 -8.23 3.59 -13.05
N GLY A 676 -8.78 3.96 -14.21
CA GLY A 676 -10.18 3.86 -14.63
C GLY A 676 -10.65 5.00 -15.56
N LEU A 677 -11.91 4.96 -16.00
CA LEU A 677 -12.49 5.98 -16.87
C LEU A 677 -12.78 7.26 -16.05
N PRO A 678 -12.41 8.46 -16.54
CA PRO A 678 -12.65 9.68 -15.78
C PRO A 678 -14.14 9.95 -15.53
N LEU A 679 -14.52 10.19 -14.26
CA LEU A 679 -15.89 10.56 -13.90
C LEU A 679 -16.26 11.97 -14.40
N ASN A 680 -15.29 12.89 -14.41
CA ASN A 680 -15.48 14.25 -14.95
C ASN A 680 -15.62 14.23 -16.48
N VAL A 681 -16.69 14.83 -17.01
CA VAL A 681 -17.02 14.79 -18.45
C VAL A 681 -15.94 15.43 -19.31
N LYS A 682 -15.31 16.52 -18.84
CA LYS A 682 -14.23 17.18 -19.59
C LYS A 682 -12.97 16.33 -19.61
N ALA A 683 -12.59 15.77 -18.47
CA ALA A 683 -11.42 14.90 -18.37
C ALA A 683 -11.59 13.64 -19.25
N TYR A 684 -12.79 13.05 -19.24
CA TYR A 684 -13.09 11.93 -20.13
C TYR A 684 -12.99 12.34 -21.59
N ALA A 685 -13.54 13.49 -21.99
CA ALA A 685 -13.47 13.94 -23.38
C ALA A 685 -12.01 14.16 -23.85
N ALA A 686 -11.14 14.64 -22.96
CA ALA A 686 -9.71 14.77 -23.23
C ALA A 686 -9.00 13.41 -23.33
N ALA A 687 -9.42 12.41 -22.53
CA ALA A 687 -8.90 11.05 -22.60
C ALA A 687 -9.38 10.33 -23.89
N GLU A 688 -10.67 10.48 -24.25
CA GLU A 688 -11.26 9.97 -25.49
C GLU A 688 -10.52 10.56 -26.71
N ALA A 689 -10.28 11.87 -26.70
CA ALA A 689 -9.51 12.54 -27.76
C ALA A 689 -8.07 12.00 -27.88
N GLU A 690 -7.43 11.56 -26.79
CA GLU A 690 -6.13 10.88 -26.87
C GLU A 690 -6.23 9.51 -27.50
N ALA A 691 -7.21 8.72 -27.05
CA ALA A 691 -7.39 7.36 -27.52
C ALA A 691 -7.62 7.35 -29.04
N MET A 692 -8.31 8.38 -29.56
CA MET A 692 -8.55 8.58 -30.99
C MET A 692 -7.38 9.16 -31.78
N LYS A 693 -6.28 9.58 -31.13
CA LYS A 693 -5.13 10.18 -31.81
C LYS A 693 -4.29 9.09 -32.49
N ARG A 694 -4.16 9.18 -33.81
CA ARG A 694 -3.32 8.29 -34.62
C ARG A 694 -1.86 8.68 -34.52
N ASP A 695 -0.99 7.69 -34.30
CA ASP A 695 0.45 7.83 -34.40
C ASP A 695 0.93 7.02 -35.61
N THR A 696 1.58 7.68 -36.57
CA THR A 696 2.00 7.05 -37.83
C THR A 696 3.51 7.06 -38.01
N TYR A 697 4.02 6.11 -38.80
CA TYR A 697 5.40 6.06 -39.26
C TYR A 697 5.44 5.73 -40.75
N LYS A 698 6.58 6.01 -41.39
CA LYS A 698 6.84 5.56 -42.76
C LYS A 698 7.60 4.25 -42.71
N ASP A 699 7.09 3.25 -43.42
CA ASP A 699 7.76 1.98 -43.59
C ASP A 699 9.04 2.18 -44.42
N ASP A 700 10.19 1.76 -43.90
CA ASP A 700 11.49 1.98 -44.54
C ASP A 700 11.68 1.17 -45.84
N GLU A 701 10.94 0.06 -46.01
CA GLU A 701 11.03 -0.80 -47.20
C GLU A 701 10.06 -0.37 -48.29
N THR A 702 8.83 0.00 -47.94
CA THR A 702 7.77 0.33 -48.91
C THR A 702 7.54 1.82 -49.09
N GLY A 703 7.95 2.65 -48.13
CA GLY A 703 7.66 4.09 -48.08
C GLY A 703 6.20 4.41 -47.74
N GLU A 704 5.37 3.42 -47.44
CA GLU A 704 3.96 3.59 -47.08
C GLU A 704 3.82 4.12 -45.65
N GLU A 705 2.81 4.97 -45.43
CA GLU A 705 2.46 5.44 -44.09
C GLU A 705 1.64 4.36 -43.36
N LYS A 706 2.19 3.86 -42.25
CA LYS A 706 1.57 2.87 -41.37
C LYS A 706 1.26 3.47 -40.01
N GLU A 707 0.27 2.91 -39.34
CA GLU A 707 -0.11 3.31 -37.98
C GLU A 707 0.61 2.44 -36.96
N TRP A 708 1.11 3.05 -35.88
CA TRP A 708 1.57 2.30 -34.72
C TRP A 708 0.37 1.76 -33.94
N PRO A 709 0.36 0.47 -33.55
CA PRO A 709 -0.62 -0.02 -32.60
C PRO A 709 -0.50 0.75 -31.28
N LYS A 710 -1.64 1.07 -30.66
CA LYS A 710 -1.69 1.65 -29.32
C LYS A 710 -1.38 0.61 -28.25
N GLY A 711 -1.55 -0.67 -28.58
CA GLY A 711 -1.17 -1.80 -27.77
C GLY A 711 -1.63 -3.10 -28.41
N SER A 712 -1.45 -4.19 -27.67
CA SER A 712 -1.89 -5.51 -28.10
C SER A 712 -2.50 -6.27 -26.92
N ALA A 713 -3.48 -7.11 -27.23
CA ALA A 713 -4.11 -8.00 -26.28
C ALA A 713 -3.85 -9.46 -26.67
N GLY A 714 -3.32 -10.24 -25.73
CA GLY A 714 -2.86 -11.58 -26.06
C GLY A 714 -2.15 -12.28 -24.92
N TRP A 715 -1.91 -13.56 -25.10
CA TRP A 715 -1.06 -14.36 -24.22
C TRP A 715 -0.48 -15.54 -25.02
N GLY A 716 0.82 -15.79 -24.84
CA GLY A 716 1.54 -16.75 -25.67
C GLY A 716 1.59 -16.31 -27.14
N ASP A 717 1.31 -17.24 -28.06
CA ASP A 717 1.37 -16.98 -29.51
C ASP A 717 0.12 -16.25 -30.06
N TYR A 718 -0.92 -16.08 -29.24
CA TYR A 718 -2.12 -15.33 -29.63
C TYR A 718 -1.96 -13.87 -29.20
N SER A 719 -1.93 -12.97 -30.18
CA SER A 719 -1.93 -11.52 -29.97
C SER A 719 -2.79 -10.85 -31.03
N VAL A 720 -3.55 -9.83 -30.60
CA VAL A 720 -4.31 -8.95 -31.49
C VAL A 720 -3.95 -7.52 -31.14
N ASP A 721 -3.47 -6.79 -32.16
CA ASP A 721 -3.16 -5.38 -32.03
C ASP A 721 -4.45 -4.54 -32.12
N PHE A 722 -4.48 -3.45 -31.37
CA PHE A 722 -5.49 -2.40 -31.50
C PHE A 722 -4.82 -1.05 -31.76
N TYR A 723 -5.49 -0.21 -32.53
CA TYR A 723 -4.97 1.06 -33.06
C TYR A 723 -5.64 2.25 -32.38
N ALA A 724 -5.54 3.45 -32.94
CA ALA A 724 -6.31 4.58 -32.42
C ALA A 724 -7.82 4.26 -32.43
N MET A 725 -8.51 4.63 -31.35
CA MET A 725 -9.93 4.40 -31.19
C MET A 725 -10.70 5.09 -32.32
N THR A 726 -11.58 4.32 -32.97
CA THR A 726 -12.48 4.82 -34.00
C THR A 726 -13.65 5.58 -33.37
N ARG A 727 -14.36 6.37 -34.18
CA ARG A 727 -15.55 7.10 -33.69
C ARG A 727 -16.64 6.12 -33.26
N GLU A 728 -16.80 5.03 -34.00
CA GLU A 728 -17.75 3.96 -33.74
C GLU A 728 -17.46 3.24 -32.42
N GLU A 729 -16.18 2.99 -32.10
CA GLU A 729 -15.77 2.42 -30.82
C GLU A 729 -16.03 3.39 -29.66
N ALA A 730 -15.71 4.67 -29.83
CA ALA A 730 -15.96 5.71 -28.83
C ALA A 730 -17.47 5.83 -28.53
N ASP A 731 -18.31 5.91 -29.57
CA ASP A 731 -19.77 5.98 -29.43
C ASP A 731 -20.34 4.68 -28.81
N GLY A 732 -19.72 3.53 -29.09
CA GLY A 732 -20.07 2.25 -28.46
C GLY A 732 -19.73 2.19 -26.97
N LEU A 733 -18.56 2.70 -26.56
CA LEU A 733 -18.19 2.82 -25.15
C LEU A 733 -19.12 3.79 -24.41
N ARG A 734 -19.49 4.93 -25.04
CA ARG A 734 -20.51 5.84 -24.51
C ARG A 734 -21.85 5.16 -24.31
N SER A 735 -22.28 4.35 -25.28
CA SER A 735 -23.52 3.58 -25.17
C SER A 735 -23.47 2.57 -24.02
N LEU A 736 -22.32 1.95 -23.77
CA LEU A 736 -22.11 1.05 -22.63
C LEU A 736 -22.22 1.81 -21.29
N ILE A 737 -21.61 2.99 -21.20
CA ILE A 737 -21.71 3.87 -20.03
C ILE A 737 -23.17 4.25 -19.77
N ASP A 738 -23.90 4.67 -20.81
CA ASP A 738 -25.30 5.06 -20.71
C ASP A 738 -26.23 3.90 -20.32
N ALA A 739 -25.86 2.67 -20.70
CA ALA A 739 -26.58 1.44 -20.36
C ALA A 739 -26.24 0.90 -18.95
N THR A 740 -25.33 1.54 -18.22
CA THR A 740 -24.95 1.14 -16.86
C THR A 740 -25.87 1.83 -15.86
N GLY A 741 -26.80 1.06 -15.29
CA GLY A 741 -27.83 1.58 -14.38
C GLY A 741 -27.75 1.06 -12.95
N ARG A 742 -26.70 0.28 -12.61
CA ARG A 742 -26.53 -0.37 -11.31
C ARG A 742 -25.07 -0.31 -10.88
N ALA A 743 -24.83 -0.36 -9.58
CA ALA A 743 -23.49 -0.39 -9.00
C ALA A 743 -23.25 -1.63 -8.14
N VAL A 744 -21.99 -1.88 -7.82
CA VAL A 744 -21.61 -2.92 -6.87
C VAL A 744 -22.22 -2.64 -5.50
N ALA A 745 -22.81 -3.67 -4.89
CA ALA A 745 -23.31 -3.65 -3.53
C ALA A 745 -22.76 -4.86 -2.78
N TYR A 746 -22.13 -4.61 -1.62
CA TYR A 746 -21.45 -5.65 -0.85
C TYR A 746 -21.71 -5.51 0.65
N ASP A 747 -21.92 -6.64 1.32
CA ASP A 747 -21.91 -6.75 2.78
C ASP A 747 -21.26 -8.10 3.16
N GLN A 748 -20.12 -8.03 3.86
CA GLN A 748 -19.34 -9.21 4.21
C GLN A 748 -20.11 -10.20 5.09
N ASN A 749 -20.94 -9.73 6.02
CA ASN A 749 -21.70 -10.60 6.92
C ASN A 749 -22.79 -11.35 6.16
N ILE A 750 -23.48 -10.68 5.22
CA ILE A 750 -24.45 -11.33 4.35
C ILE A 750 -23.76 -12.37 3.47
N MET A 751 -22.60 -12.03 2.89
CA MET A 751 -21.84 -12.99 2.09
C MET A 751 -21.36 -14.19 2.92
N ASN A 752 -20.96 -14.00 4.18
CA ASN A 752 -20.62 -15.10 5.09
C ASN A 752 -21.82 -16.01 5.35
N ILE A 753 -23.01 -15.43 5.65
CA ILE A 753 -24.25 -16.21 5.83
C ILE A 753 -24.58 -17.02 4.58
N ILE A 754 -24.50 -16.41 3.40
CA ILE A 754 -24.77 -17.09 2.13
C ILE A 754 -23.76 -18.23 1.93
N ASN A 755 -22.46 -17.97 2.09
CA ASN A 755 -21.39 -18.95 1.90
C ASN A 755 -21.52 -20.16 2.83
N GLU A 756 -21.99 -19.97 4.06
CA GLU A 756 -22.28 -21.06 5.00
C GLU A 756 -23.46 -21.92 4.54
N GLU A 757 -24.57 -21.30 4.14
CA GLU A 757 -25.80 -22.05 3.79
C GLU A 757 -25.68 -22.78 2.45
N ILE A 758 -24.96 -22.21 1.47
CA ILE A 758 -24.81 -22.82 0.16
C ILE A 758 -23.97 -24.09 0.18
N GLN A 759 -23.13 -24.34 1.20
CA GLN A 759 -22.32 -25.59 1.25
C GLN A 759 -23.20 -26.85 1.14
N THR A 760 -24.34 -26.84 1.84
CA THR A 760 -25.31 -27.94 1.80
C THR A 760 -26.15 -27.99 0.52
N PHE A 761 -26.24 -26.89 -0.22
CA PHE A 761 -26.81 -26.85 -1.55
C PHE A 761 -25.86 -27.40 -2.61
N MET A 762 -24.58 -27.04 -2.50
CA MET A 762 -23.51 -27.41 -3.43
C MET A 762 -23.26 -28.92 -3.42
N ASN A 763 -23.30 -29.55 -2.23
CA ASN A 763 -23.17 -31.01 -2.09
C ASN A 763 -24.48 -31.79 -2.36
N GLY A 764 -25.55 -31.12 -2.78
CA GLY A 764 -26.82 -31.74 -3.15
C GLY A 764 -27.73 -32.16 -1.99
N THR A 765 -27.40 -31.83 -0.74
CA THR A 765 -28.21 -32.18 0.44
C THR A 765 -29.51 -31.38 0.53
N LYS A 766 -29.48 -30.09 0.17
CA LYS A 766 -30.66 -29.20 0.13
C LYS A 766 -31.02 -28.78 -1.30
N THR A 767 -32.30 -28.50 -1.53
CA THR A 767 -32.75 -27.87 -2.77
C THR A 767 -32.43 -26.37 -2.78
N ALA A 768 -32.56 -25.72 -3.94
CA ALA A 768 -32.38 -24.28 -4.06
C ALA A 768 -33.39 -23.53 -3.18
N GLU A 769 -34.65 -23.97 -3.16
CA GLU A 769 -35.74 -23.36 -2.38
C GLU A 769 -35.50 -23.48 -0.88
N GLN A 770 -35.05 -24.64 -0.41
CA GLN A 770 -34.70 -24.84 1.01
C GLN A 770 -33.54 -23.96 1.43
N THR A 771 -32.53 -23.83 0.58
CA THR A 771 -31.34 -23.01 0.84
C THR A 771 -31.68 -21.52 0.83
N ALA A 772 -32.43 -21.07 -0.18
CA ALA A 772 -32.95 -19.72 -0.30
C ALA A 772 -33.79 -19.31 0.92
N SER A 773 -34.65 -20.21 1.42
CA SER A 773 -35.44 -19.95 2.64
C SER A 773 -34.57 -19.77 3.89
N LEU A 774 -33.50 -20.56 4.05
CA LEU A 774 -32.60 -20.42 5.20
C LEU A 774 -31.76 -19.15 5.14
N ILE A 775 -31.28 -18.79 3.94
CA ILE A 775 -30.60 -17.51 3.71
C ILE A 775 -31.56 -16.36 4.01
N GLN A 776 -32.79 -16.41 3.50
CA GLN A 776 -33.83 -15.42 3.78
C GLN A 776 -34.00 -15.21 5.29
N ASP A 777 -34.19 -16.29 6.06
CA ASP A 777 -34.44 -16.19 7.50
C ASP A 777 -33.24 -15.58 8.24
N ARG A 778 -32.02 -16.06 7.96
CA ARG A 778 -30.80 -15.58 8.63
C ARG A 778 -30.44 -14.15 8.26
N VAL A 779 -30.54 -13.79 6.98
CA VAL A 779 -30.24 -12.43 6.52
C VAL A 779 -31.32 -11.46 7.00
N SER A 780 -32.60 -11.85 7.01
CA SER A 780 -33.67 -10.99 7.58
C SER A 780 -33.44 -10.72 9.06
N LEU A 781 -32.98 -11.71 9.82
CA LEU A 781 -32.63 -11.51 11.23
C LEU A 781 -31.48 -10.50 11.36
N TYR A 782 -30.38 -10.73 10.65
CA TYR A 782 -29.22 -9.82 10.64
C TYR A 782 -29.60 -8.39 10.26
N VAL A 783 -30.31 -8.19 9.14
CA VAL A 783 -30.73 -6.86 8.67
C VAL A 783 -31.61 -6.15 9.72
N ASN A 784 -32.49 -6.88 10.42
CA ASN A 784 -33.32 -6.29 11.47
C ASN A 784 -32.55 -5.99 12.76
N GLU A 785 -31.50 -6.74 13.10
CA GLU A 785 -30.61 -6.42 14.22
C GLU A 785 -29.73 -5.19 13.93
N GLN A 786 -29.42 -4.95 12.65
CA GLN A 786 -28.55 -3.88 12.20
C GLN A 786 -29.27 -2.55 11.97
N ARG A 787 -30.61 -2.50 11.94
CA ARG A 787 -31.40 -1.26 11.80
C ARG A 787 -31.60 -0.63 13.17
#